data_AF-A0A7H8WDT5-F1
#
_entry.id   AF-A0A7H8WDT5-F1
#
_cell.length_a   1.000
_cell.length_b   1.000
_cell.length_c   1.000
_cell.angle_alpha   90.00
_cell.angle_beta   90.00
_cell.angle_gamma   90.00
#
_symmetry.space_group_name_H-M   'P 1'
#
loop_
_entity.id
_entity.type
_entity.pdbx_description
1 polymer ?
#
loop_
_entity_poly.entity_id
_entity_poly.type
_entity_poly.pdbx_seq_one_letter_code
_entity_poly.pdbx_strand_id
1 'polypeptide(L)'
;MTKILLFFIGLLSVESFSQSQFTDPQNSTLEKIKSPQVHLLKQFADYPVDLASGLVDVSLPLYEINFGDIKIPLNLKFHASGLKANVTENGVLGLKWVMNIGGFISREVRGYADERNDHKQGINGEWYIPDWMTLYGGSNDNDYLNNNLIFQGTQVQDLWPIGMPGVQGKYDDTEYDIFTFYLPNGKNGKFILKDLNGNKTAAFMPYQPYKINITTENLIGVHSYTTSIELTDDSGYIYVFGKKNSSDSYKYYELDQEDYAINCWVLNSITAPNKKDVIKFEYTKTVINGNSPLPPLIINDQLTTAVNYFSNDLNICSNSVLYDLIGWDLHRNYFVKNYNMPPYGNKQACILSKITYNDLTINLNYSQNAPDINDLLLNNIEIKNNTEILKKVKFDIISPGRESIYELPKPSYLNSFEIKDKNDQIIEKYKFDYYNLNKLPHATKLTNSGDYWGYYNSQLENLISKDTVNIAFTTPIGSCIGGSSTLYFKNEIGGYGSRFSNPEDMKIGMLKTITYPTGGKSEFEYEGNKIMALYNDGGNPVKECGGLRIKTVTEKDKNGTEIKKKEYTYGLNEDGIGQIPSYLYPDRYFKNEMEETATDWNVIDNYLIFGGAHGTPSFRNQSANVTYKTRTFNGYFPSRYYTFLNKLVYYNKVTEYIGDSSNNIGKIENYYSNNIPQVQEYIFDNRNFSFQRNKLAIDPSNFWSGNNLSQKIEYKKGSNNTYVKVRKTDYDYQDYIVDEIYDTSIFKYKTFYGMEANQDKDRYKNESMAIAKEELERIKNNPAAYFGYKTQKYTSGIENLKTTTEELFFDDGTSIVQTVNNEYDVNKPSFMRQSASSNSREENLVQKFLYPFNINTGIYNQMTNANVLSPLIEKTALKNNKIINSTILTYKKSDENFVPEQNYITQLNTPIPLSQFATFNGATKDSHYSSNPEVTYDLYDDKGNPTQITPKGKASVCYIWGYDKKYLIAKIENASFVSGQSNSISSAQQTLINNAVSASLGEINATTESNLIEKLNFLRAGFPDAMVTTYTYDSLIGITSITDPKEFTTYYEYDTYGRLKQVKDNDKKILSANKYHFTN
;
A
#
# COMPACT_ATOMS: atom_id res chain seq x y z
N MET A 1 61.70 -21.51 -26.92
CA MET A 1 62.15 -22.20 -25.69
C MET A 1 61.31 -21.64 -24.55
N THR A 2 60.48 -22.35 -23.79
CA THR A 2 60.24 -23.78 -23.61
C THR A 2 58.86 -23.90 -22.92
N LYS A 3 58.03 -24.88 -23.32
CA LYS A 3 56.77 -25.25 -22.65
C LYS A 3 57.06 -25.78 -21.24
N ILE A 4 56.26 -25.43 -20.23
CA ILE A 4 56.03 -26.28 -19.05
C ILE A 4 54.53 -26.30 -18.69
N LEU A 5 54.00 -27.53 -18.72
CA LEU A 5 52.73 -28.04 -18.22
C LEU A 5 52.60 -27.82 -16.69
N LEU A 6 51.38 -27.57 -16.19
CA LEU A 6 51.01 -27.98 -14.83
C LEU A 6 49.50 -28.28 -14.73
N PHE A 7 49.21 -29.58 -14.88
CA PHE A 7 48.24 -30.41 -14.17
C PHE A 7 46.97 -29.76 -13.57
N PHE A 8 45.84 -30.03 -14.22
CA PHE A 8 44.50 -30.02 -13.64
C PHE A 8 44.21 -31.41 -13.04
N ILE A 9 44.12 -31.52 -11.71
CA ILE A 9 43.48 -32.66 -11.04
C ILE A 9 42.22 -32.12 -10.38
N GLY A 10 41.09 -32.66 -10.83
CA GLY A 10 39.76 -32.32 -10.34
C GLY A 10 39.60 -32.69 -8.87
N LEU A 11 39.26 -31.69 -8.06
CA LEU A 11 38.42 -31.87 -6.89
C LEU A 11 36.99 -31.69 -7.39
N LEU A 12 36.32 -32.81 -7.65
CA LEU A 12 34.87 -32.89 -7.71
C LEU A 12 34.33 -32.33 -6.39
N SER A 13 33.83 -31.10 -6.42
CA SER A 13 32.86 -30.67 -5.43
C SER A 13 31.64 -31.56 -5.63
N VAL A 14 31.51 -32.56 -4.77
CA VAL A 14 30.24 -33.23 -4.53
C VAL A 14 29.33 -32.13 -4.01
N GLU A 15 28.52 -31.56 -4.89
CA GLU A 15 27.36 -30.77 -4.49
C GLU A 15 26.46 -31.73 -3.73
N SER A 16 26.52 -31.63 -2.41
CA SER A 16 25.51 -32.20 -1.55
C SER A 16 24.19 -31.52 -1.92
N PHE A 17 23.38 -32.19 -2.74
CA PHE A 17 21.97 -31.84 -2.91
C PHE A 17 21.32 -31.91 -1.53
N SER A 18 21.15 -30.75 -0.91
CA SER A 18 20.20 -30.60 0.18
C SER A 18 18.82 -30.84 -0.40
N GLN A 19 18.08 -31.78 0.18
CA GLN A 19 16.66 -31.99 -0.12
C GLN A 19 15.90 -30.74 0.34
N SER A 20 15.54 -29.85 -0.59
CA SER A 20 14.50 -28.87 -0.32
C SER A 20 13.18 -29.61 -0.17
N GLN A 21 12.58 -29.59 1.01
CA GLN A 21 11.15 -29.81 1.13
C GLN A 21 10.47 -28.70 0.30
N PHE A 22 10.04 -29.02 -0.91
CA PHE A 22 9.23 -28.12 -1.71
C PHE A 22 7.93 -27.88 -0.96
N THR A 23 7.77 -26.68 -0.41
CA THR A 23 6.48 -26.20 0.08
C THR A 23 5.53 -26.10 -1.10
N ASP A 24 4.32 -26.64 -0.96
CA ASP A 24 3.25 -26.52 -1.97
C ASP A 24 2.95 -25.01 -2.16
N PRO A 25 3.26 -24.40 -3.31
CA PRO A 25 3.07 -22.97 -3.55
C PRO A 25 1.60 -22.57 -3.42
N GLN A 26 0.67 -23.51 -3.64
CA GLN A 26 -0.78 -23.30 -3.46
C GLN A 26 -1.18 -23.01 -2.00
N ASN A 27 -0.28 -23.21 -1.02
CA ASN A 27 -0.49 -22.88 0.38
C ASN A 27 0.27 -21.62 0.85
N SER A 28 0.96 -20.91 -0.05
CA SER A 28 1.81 -19.75 0.27
C SER A 28 1.07 -18.41 0.12
N THR A 29 -0.12 -18.25 0.73
CA THR A 29 -0.88 -16.99 0.69
C THR A 29 -0.55 -16.00 1.84
N LEU A 30 0.66 -16.07 2.40
CA LEU A 30 1.03 -15.24 3.55
C LEU A 30 1.75 -13.96 3.11
N GLU A 31 1.32 -12.81 3.63
CA GLU A 31 2.01 -11.55 3.45
C GLU A 31 3.42 -11.63 4.07
N LYS A 32 4.45 -11.66 3.21
CA LYS A 32 5.84 -11.79 3.65
C LYS A 32 6.43 -10.44 4.06
N ILE A 33 7.35 -10.49 5.02
CA ILE A 33 7.88 -9.33 5.78
C ILE A 33 8.53 -8.27 4.88
N LYS A 34 8.16 -7.01 5.10
CA LYS A 34 8.68 -5.79 4.47
C LYS A 34 9.48 -4.98 5.50
N SER A 35 10.27 -3.98 5.09
CA SER A 35 10.86 -3.04 6.05
C SER A 35 9.81 -2.43 6.97
N PRO A 36 10.11 -2.19 8.27
CA PRO A 36 9.17 -1.55 9.19
C PRO A 36 8.61 -0.24 8.66
N GLN A 37 9.45 0.54 7.96
CA GLN A 37 9.06 1.77 7.30
C GLN A 37 7.99 1.55 6.22
N VAL A 38 8.17 0.57 5.32
CA VAL A 38 7.17 0.21 4.30
C VAL A 38 5.92 -0.38 4.95
N HIS A 39 6.08 -1.25 5.95
CA HIS A 39 4.97 -1.84 6.67
C HIS A 39 4.07 -0.77 7.32
N LEU A 40 4.66 0.19 8.02
CA LEU A 40 3.94 1.31 8.63
C LEU A 40 3.30 2.21 7.58
N LEU A 41 3.98 2.56 6.48
CA LEU A 41 3.36 3.35 5.40
C LEU A 41 2.20 2.59 4.72
N LYS A 42 2.35 1.28 4.50
CA LYS A 42 1.30 0.41 3.97
C LYS A 42 0.08 0.38 4.89
N GLN A 43 0.27 0.44 6.20
CA GLN A 43 -0.84 0.54 7.15
C GLN A 43 -1.72 1.76 6.87
N PHE A 44 -1.15 2.92 6.51
CA PHE A 44 -1.95 4.10 6.13
C PHE A 44 -2.67 3.94 4.78
N ALA A 45 -2.20 3.05 3.90
CA ALA A 45 -2.87 2.75 2.63
C ALA A 45 -4.01 1.73 2.82
N ASP A 46 -3.79 0.68 3.61
CA ASP A 46 -4.79 -0.38 3.84
C ASP A 46 -5.80 -0.02 4.94
N TYR A 47 -5.40 0.78 5.92
CA TYR A 47 -6.25 1.22 7.03
C TYR A 47 -6.21 2.75 7.16
N PRO A 48 -6.94 3.48 6.30
CA PRO A 48 -6.91 4.93 6.28
C PRO A 48 -7.36 5.55 7.61
N VAL A 49 -6.75 6.69 7.91
CA VAL A 49 -6.99 7.45 9.13
C VAL A 49 -8.14 8.42 8.88
N ASP A 50 -9.33 8.03 9.33
CA ASP A 50 -10.54 8.84 9.22
C ASP A 50 -11.48 8.59 10.41
N LEU A 51 -12.52 9.42 10.52
CA LEU A 51 -13.50 9.29 11.59
C LEU A 51 -14.31 7.99 11.49
N ALA A 52 -14.54 7.45 10.30
CA ALA A 52 -15.29 6.21 10.10
C ALA A 52 -14.51 4.97 10.56
N SER A 53 -13.17 5.01 10.53
CA SER A 53 -12.27 4.05 11.18
C SER A 53 -12.04 4.37 12.67
N GLY A 54 -12.55 5.50 13.16
CA GLY A 54 -12.36 5.96 14.52
C GLY A 54 -10.96 6.47 14.82
N LEU A 55 -10.19 6.84 13.79
CA LEU A 55 -8.82 7.34 13.92
C LEU A 55 -8.76 8.85 13.64
N VAL A 56 -7.71 9.50 14.13
CA VAL A 56 -7.43 10.91 13.89
C VAL A 56 -6.05 11.07 13.26
N ASP A 57 -5.93 11.98 12.30
CA ASP A 57 -4.66 12.22 11.61
C ASP A 57 -3.70 12.97 12.54
N VAL A 58 -2.60 12.30 12.89
CA VAL A 58 -1.50 12.85 13.67
C VAL A 58 -0.30 12.99 12.73
N SER A 59 -0.21 14.18 12.11
CA SER A 59 0.82 14.52 11.13
C SER A 59 1.61 15.76 11.57
N LEU A 60 2.94 15.64 11.69
CA LEU A 60 3.83 16.73 12.10
C LEU A 60 4.80 17.11 10.97
N PRO A 61 4.65 18.29 10.35
CA PRO A 61 5.47 18.70 9.21
C PRO A 61 6.92 19.02 9.63
N LEU A 62 7.89 18.61 8.79
CA LEU A 62 9.31 18.92 8.97
C LEU A 62 9.85 19.81 7.84
N TYR A 63 9.50 19.48 6.59
CA TYR A 63 9.91 20.20 5.38
C TYR A 63 8.98 19.90 4.20
N GLU A 64 9.05 20.65 3.11
CA GLU A 64 8.31 20.41 1.87
C GLU A 64 9.23 20.69 0.67
N ILE A 65 9.34 19.74 -0.26
CA ILE A 65 10.10 19.92 -1.50
C ILE A 65 9.13 20.44 -2.57
N ASN A 66 9.44 21.60 -3.15
CA ASN A 66 8.72 22.15 -4.30
C ASN A 66 9.29 21.53 -5.59
N PHE A 67 8.49 20.74 -6.32
CA PHE A 67 8.93 19.97 -7.48
C PHE A 67 7.99 20.12 -8.68
N GLY A 68 8.34 21.04 -9.59
CA GLY A 68 7.43 21.47 -10.65
C GLY A 68 6.12 21.98 -10.02
N ASP A 69 4.99 21.42 -10.46
CA ASP A 69 3.66 21.76 -9.96
C ASP A 69 3.21 20.94 -8.74
N ILE A 70 4.02 19.98 -8.28
CA ILE A 70 3.71 19.16 -7.10
C ILE A 70 4.57 19.50 -5.89
N LYS A 71 4.01 19.30 -4.72
CA LYS A 71 4.68 19.46 -3.42
C LYS A 71 4.87 18.10 -2.79
N ILE A 72 6.10 17.80 -2.35
CA ILE A 72 6.43 16.55 -1.67
C ILE A 72 6.66 16.84 -0.19
N PRO A 73 5.74 16.44 0.70
CA PRO A 73 5.88 16.69 2.13
C PRO A 73 6.91 15.74 2.75
N LEU A 74 7.71 16.28 3.66
CA LEU A 74 8.46 15.54 4.68
C LEU A 74 7.74 15.73 6.01
N ASN A 75 7.00 14.73 6.47
CA ASN A 75 6.32 14.81 7.76
C ASN A 75 6.40 13.49 8.55
N LEU A 76 6.23 13.59 9.86
CA LEU A 76 6.08 12.44 10.75
C LEU A 76 4.60 12.12 10.88
N LYS A 77 4.24 10.84 10.76
CA LYS A 77 2.89 10.34 10.99
C LYS A 77 2.88 9.31 12.12
N PHE A 78 1.82 9.31 12.91
CA PHE A 78 1.58 8.31 13.95
C PHE A 78 0.28 7.55 13.71
N HIS A 79 0.33 6.20 13.68
CA HIS A 79 -0.87 5.39 13.43
C HIS A 79 -1.60 5.00 14.72
N ALA A 80 -2.77 5.60 14.97
CA ALA A 80 -3.47 5.52 16.25
C ALA A 80 -4.25 4.21 16.54
N SER A 81 -4.11 3.16 15.73
CA SER A 81 -4.97 1.96 15.81
C SER A 81 -4.81 1.05 17.04
N GLY A 82 -3.92 1.33 17.99
CA GLY A 82 -3.59 0.42 19.10
C GLY A 82 -2.37 -0.47 18.83
N LEU A 83 -1.73 -0.97 19.89
CA LEU A 83 -0.54 -1.82 19.83
C LEU A 83 -0.86 -3.19 19.20
N LYS A 84 -0.28 -3.48 18.03
CA LYS A 84 -0.38 -4.81 17.41
C LYS A 84 0.65 -5.78 18.00
N ALA A 85 0.32 -7.07 17.96
CA ALA A 85 1.20 -8.17 18.33
C ALA A 85 2.24 -8.46 17.21
N ASN A 86 2.95 -7.41 16.77
CA ASN A 86 3.83 -7.44 15.61
C ASN A 86 5.06 -6.55 15.82
N VAL A 87 6.27 -7.09 15.63
CA VAL A 87 7.50 -6.32 15.81
C VAL A 87 7.72 -5.24 14.74
N THR A 88 7.10 -5.39 13.56
CA THR A 88 7.24 -4.41 12.46
C THR A 88 6.51 -3.10 12.73
N GLU A 89 5.76 -3.01 13.84
CA GLU A 89 5.21 -1.74 14.35
C GLU A 89 6.31 -0.82 14.91
N ASN A 90 7.52 -1.33 15.16
CA ASN A 90 8.67 -0.55 15.60
C ASN A 90 9.52 -0.13 14.40
N GLY A 91 9.42 1.14 13.99
CA GLY A 91 10.18 1.70 12.87
C GLY A 91 11.51 2.33 13.29
N VAL A 92 12.15 3.03 12.36
CA VAL A 92 13.41 3.79 12.62
C VAL A 92 13.20 4.97 13.59
N LEU A 93 11.95 5.37 13.84
CA LEU A 93 11.55 6.40 14.79
C LEU A 93 10.97 5.81 16.08
N GLY A 94 10.95 4.49 16.23
CA GLY A 94 10.24 3.80 17.30
C GLY A 94 8.82 3.38 16.93
N LEU A 95 8.05 2.98 17.93
CA LEU A 95 6.72 2.40 17.80
C LEU A 95 5.71 3.35 17.10
N LYS A 96 5.12 2.86 15.99
CA LYS A 96 4.07 3.46 15.15
C LYS A 96 4.35 4.82 14.51
N TRP A 97 5.53 5.40 14.73
CA TRP A 97 5.98 6.60 14.05
C TRP A 97 6.60 6.24 12.70
N VAL A 98 6.15 6.91 11.65
CA VAL A 98 6.65 6.73 10.30
C VAL A 98 6.98 8.07 9.66
N MET A 99 8.03 8.09 8.86
CA MET A 99 8.37 9.27 8.06
C MET A 99 7.72 9.18 6.68
N ASN A 100 6.84 10.11 6.36
CA ASN A 100 6.19 10.19 5.05
C ASN A 100 6.98 11.14 4.14
N ILE A 101 7.68 10.57 3.15
CA ILE A 101 8.43 11.28 2.10
C ILE A 101 8.80 10.34 0.92
N GLY A 102 8.99 9.06 1.21
CA GLY A 102 9.24 8.05 0.18
C GLY A 102 7.96 7.56 -0.48
N GLY A 103 8.12 6.62 -1.39
CA GLY A 103 7.04 5.82 -1.94
C GLY A 103 7.46 4.36 -2.01
N PHE A 104 6.50 3.47 -2.18
CA PHE A 104 6.76 2.05 -2.40
C PHE A 104 5.70 1.43 -3.31
N ILE A 105 6.06 0.32 -3.93
CA ILE A 105 5.13 -0.69 -4.44
C ILE A 105 5.40 -1.96 -3.65
N SER A 106 4.37 -2.59 -3.12
CA SER A 106 4.47 -3.88 -2.42
C SER A 106 3.55 -4.90 -3.05
N ARG A 107 3.91 -6.17 -2.95
CA ARG A 107 3.18 -7.29 -3.56
C ARG A 107 2.76 -8.30 -2.51
N GLU A 108 1.56 -8.84 -2.68
CA GLU A 108 1.09 -10.09 -2.09
C GLU A 108 1.04 -11.13 -3.19
N VAL A 109 1.88 -12.17 -3.07
CA VAL A 109 1.93 -13.24 -4.08
C VAL A 109 0.77 -14.19 -3.88
N ARG A 110 0.05 -14.52 -4.95
CA ARG A 110 -1.06 -15.48 -4.94
C ARG A 110 -0.82 -16.55 -5.99
N GLY A 111 -0.63 -17.80 -5.56
CA GLY A 111 -0.14 -18.84 -6.45
C GLY A 111 1.35 -18.67 -6.70
N TYR A 112 1.74 -18.32 -7.91
CA TYR A 112 3.13 -18.05 -8.29
C TYR A 112 3.37 -16.54 -8.45
N ALA A 113 4.63 -16.15 -8.57
CA ALA A 113 4.93 -14.77 -8.92
C ALA A 113 4.59 -14.54 -10.41
N ASP A 114 3.92 -13.42 -10.73
CA ASP A 114 3.44 -13.08 -12.09
C ASP A 114 4.54 -13.08 -13.17
N GLU A 115 5.81 -12.88 -12.79
CA GLU A 115 6.98 -12.92 -13.69
C GLU A 115 7.59 -14.32 -13.86
N ARG A 116 7.24 -15.26 -12.99
CA ARG A 116 7.79 -16.62 -12.97
C ARG A 116 6.98 -17.57 -13.83
N ASN A 117 5.66 -17.47 -13.76
CA ASN A 117 4.73 -18.22 -14.59
C ASN A 117 3.69 -17.27 -15.17
N ASP A 118 3.32 -17.50 -16.43
CA ASP A 118 2.28 -16.72 -17.08
C ASP A 118 0.93 -17.05 -16.45
N HIS A 119 0.06 -16.04 -16.34
CA HIS A 119 -1.30 -16.27 -15.88
C HIS A 119 -2.08 -17.12 -16.90
N LYS A 120 -2.90 -18.05 -16.39
CA LYS A 120 -3.69 -18.99 -17.16
C LYS A 120 -4.65 -18.24 -18.08
N GLN A 121 -4.49 -18.44 -19.38
CA GLN A 121 -5.38 -17.86 -20.38
C GLN A 121 -6.73 -18.59 -20.42
N GLY A 122 -7.83 -17.85 -20.67
CA GLY A 122 -9.17 -18.41 -20.88
C GLY A 122 -10.11 -18.35 -19.67
N ILE A 123 -9.64 -17.87 -18.52
CA ILE A 123 -10.49 -17.58 -17.35
C ILE A 123 -11.26 -16.26 -17.62
N ASN A 124 -12.43 -16.36 -18.27
CA ASN A 124 -13.09 -15.21 -18.88
C ASN A 124 -14.48 -14.87 -18.30
N GLY A 125 -14.86 -15.44 -17.16
CA GLY A 125 -16.15 -15.12 -16.54
C GLY A 125 -16.52 -15.95 -15.31
N GLU A 126 -17.55 -15.49 -14.60
CA GLU A 126 -17.99 -16.04 -13.29
C GLU A 126 -18.41 -17.53 -13.32
N TRP A 127 -18.80 -18.04 -14.49
CA TRP A 127 -19.23 -19.41 -14.70
C TRP A 127 -18.11 -20.32 -15.24
N TYR A 128 -16.87 -19.85 -15.22
CA TYR A 128 -15.73 -20.67 -15.61
C TYR A 128 -15.62 -21.89 -14.70
N ILE A 129 -15.48 -23.07 -15.31
CA ILE A 129 -15.24 -24.33 -14.61
C ILE A 129 -13.86 -24.80 -15.04
N PRO A 130 -12.87 -24.84 -14.14
CA PRO A 130 -11.53 -25.28 -14.47
C PRO A 130 -11.55 -26.76 -14.86
N ASP A 131 -10.81 -27.10 -15.91
CA ASP A 131 -10.54 -28.49 -16.23
C ASP A 131 -9.56 -29.12 -15.23
N TRP A 132 -9.43 -30.45 -15.27
CA TRP A 132 -8.53 -31.16 -14.37
C TRP A 132 -7.06 -30.72 -14.51
N MET A 133 -6.65 -30.24 -15.70
CA MET A 133 -5.29 -29.79 -15.97
C MET A 133 -4.98 -28.45 -15.28
N THR A 134 -5.96 -27.55 -15.29
CA THR A 134 -5.93 -26.26 -14.58
C THR A 134 -5.86 -26.49 -13.06
N LEU A 135 -6.58 -27.48 -12.54
CA LEU A 135 -6.58 -27.81 -11.11
C LEU A 135 -5.31 -28.55 -10.66
N TYR A 136 -4.79 -29.46 -11.48
CA TYR A 136 -3.66 -30.32 -11.13
C TYR A 136 -2.29 -29.70 -11.47
N GLY A 137 -2.24 -28.79 -12.46
CA GLY A 137 -1.03 -28.15 -12.94
C GLY A 137 -0.40 -28.90 -14.12
N GLY A 138 -0.72 -28.47 -15.34
CA GLY A 138 -0.05 -28.88 -16.57
C GLY A 138 -0.31 -27.88 -17.70
N SER A 139 0.66 -27.72 -18.60
CA SER A 139 0.51 -26.83 -19.76
C SER A 139 -0.53 -27.37 -20.75
N ASN A 140 -1.05 -26.50 -21.62
CA ASN A 140 -1.95 -26.86 -22.73
C ASN A 140 -1.31 -27.77 -23.80
N ASP A 141 -0.12 -28.33 -23.57
CA ASP A 141 0.54 -29.22 -24.52
C ASP A 141 -0.18 -30.57 -24.55
N ASN A 142 -0.75 -30.91 -25.72
CA ASN A 142 -1.13 -32.29 -26.05
C ASN A 142 0.02 -33.29 -25.83
N ASP A 143 1.25 -32.79 -25.78
CA ASP A 143 2.45 -33.53 -25.47
C ASP A 143 2.68 -33.79 -23.97
N TYR A 144 1.93 -33.22 -23.02
CA TYR A 144 2.10 -33.57 -21.60
C TYR A 144 1.85 -35.07 -21.36
N LEU A 145 0.79 -35.63 -21.96
CA LEU A 145 0.54 -37.07 -21.94
C LEU A 145 1.62 -37.87 -22.69
N ASN A 146 2.19 -37.29 -23.75
CA ASN A 146 3.23 -37.94 -24.54
C ASN A 146 4.63 -37.80 -23.92
N ASN A 147 4.91 -36.81 -23.08
CA ASN A 147 6.24 -36.44 -22.53
C ASN A 147 6.37 -36.67 -21.02
N ASN A 148 5.26 -36.90 -20.32
CA ASN A 148 5.31 -37.27 -18.92
C ASN A 148 5.82 -38.72 -18.79
N LEU A 149 6.96 -38.86 -18.10
CA LEU A 149 7.69 -40.12 -17.91
C LEU A 149 6.81 -41.23 -17.33
N ILE A 150 5.77 -40.88 -16.56
CA ILE A 150 4.76 -41.82 -16.06
C ILE A 150 3.99 -42.44 -17.23
N PHE A 151 3.55 -41.67 -18.21
CA PHE A 151 2.78 -42.16 -19.37
C PHE A 151 3.64 -42.82 -20.46
N GLN A 152 4.90 -42.40 -20.62
CA GLN A 152 5.83 -42.95 -21.63
C GLN A 152 6.35 -44.38 -21.34
N GLY A 153 6.21 -44.90 -20.11
CA GLY A 153 6.61 -46.27 -19.79
C GLY A 153 8.13 -46.51 -19.74
N THR A 154 8.95 -45.46 -19.73
CA THR A 154 10.41 -45.55 -19.65
C THR A 154 10.88 -45.74 -18.21
N GLN A 155 11.81 -46.67 -17.98
CA GLN A 155 12.35 -47.01 -16.66
C GLN A 155 13.10 -45.82 -16.02
N VAL A 156 12.42 -45.02 -15.20
CA VAL A 156 13.07 -43.98 -14.40
C VAL A 156 13.70 -44.65 -13.18
N GLN A 157 15.03 -44.54 -13.04
CA GLN A 157 15.79 -45.36 -12.09
C GLN A 157 15.75 -44.87 -10.64
N ASP A 158 15.23 -43.67 -10.37
CA ASP A 158 15.22 -43.03 -9.04
C ASP A 158 13.80 -42.54 -8.66
N LEU A 159 12.92 -43.46 -8.24
CA LEU A 159 11.56 -43.15 -7.74
C LEU A 159 11.46 -43.46 -6.23
N TRP A 160 12.23 -42.76 -5.40
CA TRP A 160 12.11 -42.78 -3.93
C TRP A 160 11.27 -41.59 -3.44
N PRO A 161 10.49 -41.74 -2.34
CA PRO A 161 9.03 -41.69 -2.41
C PRO A 161 8.54 -40.46 -3.18
N ILE A 162 7.85 -40.70 -4.29
CA ILE A 162 7.10 -39.66 -4.97
C ILE A 162 5.93 -39.30 -4.04
N GLY A 163 6.15 -38.39 -3.10
CA GLY A 163 5.13 -37.36 -2.96
C GLY A 163 4.98 -36.80 -4.34
N MET A 164 3.80 -36.89 -4.94
CA MET A 164 3.59 -36.35 -6.27
C MET A 164 3.26 -34.86 -6.14
N PRO A 165 4.23 -33.92 -6.21
CA PRO A 165 4.09 -32.73 -7.02
C PRO A 165 4.61 -33.06 -8.43
N GLY A 166 3.88 -32.57 -9.43
CA GLY A 166 3.99 -32.93 -10.83
C GLY A 166 5.40 -32.94 -11.42
N VAL A 167 5.67 -34.01 -12.16
CA VAL A 167 6.78 -34.22 -13.08
C VAL A 167 6.89 -33.03 -14.05
N GLN A 168 7.98 -32.26 -13.99
CA GLN A 168 8.59 -31.39 -15.02
C GLN A 168 7.71 -30.43 -15.86
N GLY A 169 6.40 -30.32 -15.62
CA GLY A 169 5.50 -29.44 -16.36
C GLY A 169 5.61 -27.98 -15.93
N LYS A 170 5.51 -27.05 -16.89
CA LYS A 170 5.30 -25.63 -16.63
C LYS A 170 3.89 -25.47 -16.01
N TYR A 171 3.81 -25.02 -14.76
CA TYR A 171 2.54 -24.67 -14.11
C TYR A 171 2.11 -23.29 -14.63
N ASP A 172 0.89 -23.18 -15.15
CA ASP A 172 0.27 -21.88 -15.37
C ASP A 172 -0.21 -21.34 -14.02
N ASP A 173 -0.11 -20.02 -13.80
CA ASP A 173 -0.63 -19.39 -12.59
C ASP A 173 -2.12 -19.08 -12.73
N THR A 174 -2.97 -19.45 -11.78
CA THR A 174 -4.41 -19.24 -11.87
C THR A 174 -4.90 -18.05 -11.07
N GLU A 175 -4.05 -17.42 -10.27
CA GLU A 175 -4.35 -16.22 -9.51
C GLU A 175 -3.46 -15.07 -9.99
N TYR A 176 -3.89 -13.82 -9.75
CA TYR A 176 -3.02 -12.66 -9.97
C TYR A 176 -2.36 -12.24 -8.66
N ASP A 177 -1.11 -11.81 -8.74
CA ASP A 177 -0.46 -11.09 -7.65
C ASP A 177 -1.17 -9.74 -7.39
N ILE A 178 -1.37 -9.41 -6.11
CA ILE A 178 -1.98 -8.13 -5.71
C ILE A 178 -0.88 -7.13 -5.35
N PHE A 179 -0.75 -6.08 -6.15
CA PHE A 179 0.17 -4.98 -5.90
C PHE A 179 -0.53 -3.86 -5.13
N THR A 180 0.16 -3.23 -4.19
CA THR A 180 -0.27 -2.02 -3.47
C THR A 180 0.80 -0.95 -3.65
N PHE A 181 0.43 0.25 -4.11
CA PHE A 181 1.35 1.36 -4.31
C PHE A 181 1.03 2.53 -3.38
N TYR A 182 2.06 3.27 -2.99
CA TYR A 182 1.96 4.53 -2.27
C TYR A 182 2.95 5.53 -2.86
N LEU A 183 2.45 6.66 -3.33
CA LEU A 183 3.24 7.74 -3.93
C LEU A 183 3.52 8.85 -2.91
N PRO A 184 4.65 9.58 -3.02
CA PRO A 184 4.99 10.67 -2.09
C PRO A 184 3.99 11.83 -2.04
N ASN A 185 3.16 12.00 -3.07
CA ASN A 185 2.08 12.99 -3.11
C ASN A 185 0.82 12.52 -2.35
N GLY A 186 0.87 11.37 -1.66
CA GLY A 186 -0.23 10.79 -0.88
C GLY A 186 -1.18 9.90 -1.68
N LYS A 187 -1.09 9.87 -3.01
CA LYS A 187 -1.91 8.96 -3.85
C LYS A 187 -1.48 7.50 -3.62
N ASN A 188 -2.44 6.61 -3.46
CA ASN A 188 -2.22 5.19 -3.20
C ASN A 188 -3.36 4.35 -3.77
N GLY A 189 -3.19 3.02 -3.80
CA GLY A 189 -4.20 2.08 -4.29
C GLY A 189 -3.61 0.71 -4.55
N LYS A 190 -4.41 -0.18 -5.18
CA LYS A 190 -3.96 -1.51 -5.58
C LYS A 190 -4.03 -1.69 -7.09
N PHE A 191 -3.30 -2.65 -7.64
CA PHE A 191 -3.44 -3.07 -9.02
C PHE A 191 -3.04 -4.53 -9.21
N ILE A 192 -3.49 -5.12 -10.32
CA ILE A 192 -3.05 -6.43 -10.81
C ILE A 192 -2.44 -6.29 -12.20
N LEU A 193 -1.54 -7.20 -12.57
CA LEU A 193 -0.86 -7.21 -13.86
C LEU A 193 -1.49 -8.23 -14.79
N LYS A 194 -2.33 -7.76 -15.71
CA LYS A 194 -2.94 -8.60 -16.74
C LYS A 194 -2.07 -8.66 -17.99
N ASP A 195 -2.05 -9.82 -18.63
CA ASP A 195 -1.41 -10.00 -19.94
C ASP A 195 -2.37 -9.62 -21.06
N LEU A 196 -2.02 -8.60 -21.84
CA LEU A 196 -2.73 -8.21 -23.06
C LEU A 196 -1.78 -8.31 -24.25
N ASN A 197 -1.99 -9.32 -25.11
CA ASN A 197 -1.18 -9.59 -26.30
C ASN A 197 0.33 -9.72 -25.99
N GLY A 198 0.68 -10.36 -24.87
CA GLY A 198 2.07 -10.53 -24.42
C GLY A 198 2.67 -9.31 -23.73
N ASN A 199 1.89 -8.24 -23.49
CA ASN A 199 2.32 -7.10 -22.69
C ASN A 199 1.58 -7.08 -21.34
N LYS A 200 2.33 -6.98 -20.25
CA LYS A 200 1.77 -6.77 -18.91
C LYS A 200 1.19 -5.35 -18.82
N THR A 201 -0.07 -5.24 -18.42
CA THR A 201 -0.77 -3.97 -18.22
C THR A 201 -1.40 -3.94 -16.83
N ALA A 202 -1.36 -2.80 -16.15
CA ALA A 202 -1.95 -2.67 -14.82
C ALA A 202 -3.44 -2.38 -14.91
N ALA A 203 -4.22 -3.05 -14.06
CA ALA A 203 -5.59 -2.68 -13.76
C ALA A 203 -5.67 -2.10 -12.34
N PHE A 204 -5.80 -0.79 -12.24
CA PHE A 204 -5.80 -0.06 -10.96
C PHE A 204 -7.17 -0.14 -10.26
N MET A 205 -7.14 -0.27 -8.94
CA MET A 205 -8.30 -0.40 -8.07
C MET A 205 -8.07 0.47 -6.81
N PRO A 206 -8.68 1.66 -6.71
CA PRO A 206 -9.60 2.27 -7.69
C PRO A 206 -8.92 2.64 -9.01
N TYR A 207 -9.71 2.79 -10.08
CA TYR A 207 -9.25 3.14 -11.42
C TYR A 207 -8.44 4.45 -11.41
N GLN A 208 -7.26 4.38 -12.01
CA GLN A 208 -6.41 5.52 -12.31
C GLN A 208 -5.94 5.38 -13.76
N PRO A 209 -5.95 6.45 -14.58
CA PRO A 209 -5.48 6.43 -15.96
C PRO A 209 -3.95 6.50 -16.01
N TYR A 210 -3.28 5.68 -15.19
CA TYR A 210 -1.83 5.62 -15.09
C TYR A 210 -1.27 4.60 -16.07
N LYS A 211 -0.03 4.84 -16.50
CA LYS A 211 0.73 3.87 -17.32
C LYS A 211 1.79 3.21 -16.48
N ILE A 212 2.04 1.92 -16.73
CA ILE A 212 3.13 1.18 -16.11
C ILE A 212 4.08 0.61 -17.15
N ASN A 213 5.37 0.58 -16.82
CA ASN A 213 6.37 -0.22 -17.52
C ASN A 213 7.11 -1.07 -16.49
N ILE A 214 7.38 -2.33 -16.83
CA ILE A 214 8.02 -3.30 -15.93
C ILE A 214 9.33 -3.75 -16.56
N THR A 215 10.38 -3.82 -15.75
CA THR A 215 11.66 -4.42 -16.13
C THR A 215 11.86 -5.71 -15.35
N THR A 216 12.11 -6.81 -16.06
CA THR A 216 12.46 -8.11 -15.49
C THR A 216 13.92 -8.45 -15.78
N GLU A 217 14.61 -9.02 -14.79
CA GLU A 217 16.00 -9.46 -14.92
C GLU A 217 16.17 -10.88 -14.35
N ASN A 218 17.08 -11.67 -14.92
CA ASN A 218 17.47 -12.96 -14.36
C ASN A 218 18.49 -12.76 -13.25
N LEU A 219 18.12 -13.05 -12.00
CA LEU A 219 19.02 -12.98 -10.85
C LEU A 219 19.35 -14.41 -10.42
N ILE A 220 20.65 -14.76 -10.37
CA ILE A 220 21.27 -16.03 -9.90
C ILE A 220 20.30 -17.23 -9.79
N GLY A 221 20.39 -18.15 -10.76
CA GLY A 221 19.63 -19.42 -10.77
C GLY A 221 18.31 -19.33 -11.53
N VAL A 222 18.33 -19.52 -12.86
CA VAL A 222 17.21 -19.81 -13.81
C VAL A 222 15.90 -19.00 -13.73
N HIS A 223 15.70 -18.07 -12.79
CA HIS A 223 14.43 -17.38 -12.57
C HIS A 223 14.52 -15.88 -12.90
N SER A 224 13.48 -15.36 -13.54
CA SER A 224 13.29 -13.93 -13.80
C SER A 224 12.61 -13.26 -12.61
N TYR A 225 13.03 -12.05 -12.28
CA TYR A 225 12.45 -11.22 -11.21
C TYR A 225 12.08 -9.86 -11.77
N THR A 226 10.94 -9.32 -11.36
CA THR A 226 10.59 -7.91 -11.63
C THR A 226 11.50 -7.01 -10.79
N THR A 227 12.51 -6.36 -11.39
CA THR A 227 13.49 -5.54 -10.65
C THR A 227 13.13 -4.07 -10.61
N SER A 228 12.34 -3.59 -11.57
CA SER A 228 11.87 -2.20 -11.62
C SER A 228 10.44 -2.09 -12.14
N ILE A 229 9.71 -1.11 -11.59
CA ILE A 229 8.39 -0.70 -12.03
C ILE A 229 8.42 0.81 -12.22
N GLU A 230 8.12 1.28 -13.42
CA GLU A 230 7.92 2.69 -13.72
C GLU A 230 6.43 2.98 -13.80
N LEU A 231 5.94 3.95 -13.03
CA LEU A 231 4.54 4.39 -13.03
C LEU A 231 4.49 5.84 -13.52
N THR A 232 3.69 6.11 -14.55
CA THR A 232 3.43 7.47 -15.04
C THR A 232 2.03 7.90 -14.65
N ASP A 233 1.91 8.99 -13.88
CA ASP A 233 0.61 9.52 -13.45
C ASP A 233 -0.11 10.30 -14.56
N ASP A 234 -1.32 10.76 -14.27
CA ASP A 234 -2.20 11.50 -15.16
C ASP A 234 -1.72 12.93 -15.52
N SER A 235 -0.70 13.42 -14.80
CA SER A 235 -0.03 14.68 -15.07
C SER A 235 1.30 14.50 -15.83
N GLY A 236 1.72 13.25 -16.08
CA GLY A 236 2.94 12.89 -16.80
C GLY A 236 4.20 12.78 -15.93
N TYR A 237 4.06 12.83 -14.59
CA TYR A 237 5.17 12.55 -13.68
C TYR A 237 5.50 11.05 -13.71
N ILE A 238 6.79 10.73 -13.79
CA ILE A 238 7.27 9.35 -13.82
C ILE A 238 7.90 9.00 -12.48
N TYR A 239 7.34 8.01 -11.80
CA TYR A 239 7.84 7.41 -10.57
C TYR A 239 8.54 6.10 -10.90
N VAL A 240 9.82 5.99 -10.57
CA VAL A 240 10.60 4.77 -10.80
C VAL A 240 10.82 4.06 -9.48
N PHE A 241 10.37 2.82 -9.35
CA PHE A 241 10.58 1.96 -8.18
C PHE A 241 11.59 0.87 -8.52
N GLY A 242 12.40 0.47 -7.55
CA GLY A 242 13.38 -0.61 -7.75
C GLY A 242 14.66 -0.20 -8.47
N LYS A 243 15.34 -1.20 -9.03
CA LYS A 243 16.66 -1.08 -9.67
C LYS A 243 16.49 -1.01 -11.18
N LYS A 244 16.89 0.10 -11.81
CA LYS A 244 16.73 0.30 -13.25
C LYS A 244 17.87 -0.28 -14.09
N ASN A 245 19.11 -0.34 -13.58
CA ASN A 245 20.28 -0.78 -14.34
C ASN A 245 21.11 -1.83 -13.60
N SER A 246 21.55 -2.88 -14.29
CA SER A 246 22.37 -3.97 -13.74
C SER A 246 23.66 -3.50 -13.04
N SER A 247 24.23 -2.35 -13.44
CA SER A 247 25.42 -1.72 -12.84
C SER A 247 25.20 -1.14 -11.45
N ASP A 248 23.96 -0.93 -11.01
CA ASP A 248 23.70 -0.34 -9.69
C ASP A 248 24.08 -1.34 -8.59
N SER A 249 24.99 -0.94 -7.70
CA SER A 249 25.48 -1.77 -6.60
C SER A 249 24.41 -2.06 -5.53
N TYR A 250 23.33 -1.27 -5.49
CA TYR A 250 22.27 -1.36 -4.49
C TYR A 250 20.96 -1.87 -5.10
N LYS A 251 20.37 -2.88 -4.44
CA LYS A 251 19.03 -3.41 -4.75
C LYS A 251 18.01 -2.53 -4.03
N TYR A 252 17.25 -1.68 -4.74
CA TYR A 252 16.16 -0.86 -4.16
C TYR A 252 14.84 -1.64 -4.05
N TYR A 253 14.95 -2.89 -3.60
CA TYR A 253 13.84 -3.82 -3.47
C TYR A 253 14.14 -4.84 -2.37
N GLU A 254 13.08 -5.46 -1.86
CA GLU A 254 13.14 -6.43 -0.75
C GLU A 254 12.61 -7.78 -1.24
N LEU A 255 13.42 -8.82 -1.02
CA LEU A 255 13.09 -10.21 -1.34
C LEU A 255 12.27 -10.85 -0.22
N ASP A 256 11.56 -11.90 -0.58
CA ASP A 256 10.86 -12.73 0.37
C ASP A 256 11.80 -13.64 1.20
N GLN A 257 11.28 -14.42 2.16
CA GLN A 257 12.12 -15.22 3.08
C GLN A 257 13.00 -16.25 2.40
N GLU A 258 12.52 -16.76 1.27
CA GLU A 258 13.11 -17.89 0.58
C GLU A 258 13.77 -17.42 -0.74
N ASP A 259 13.91 -16.09 -0.88
CA ASP A 259 14.34 -15.39 -2.09
C ASP A 259 13.56 -15.79 -3.36
N TYR A 260 12.31 -16.28 -3.23
CA TYR A 260 11.48 -16.75 -4.35
C TYR A 260 10.92 -15.62 -5.20
N ALA A 261 10.66 -14.45 -4.60
CA ALA A 261 10.04 -13.32 -5.27
C ALA A 261 10.44 -11.99 -4.63
N ILE A 262 10.45 -10.92 -5.43
CA ILE A 262 10.56 -9.55 -4.90
C ILE A 262 9.19 -9.10 -4.43
N ASN A 263 9.04 -8.69 -3.16
CA ASN A 263 7.73 -8.31 -2.60
C ASN A 263 7.60 -6.82 -2.30
N CYS A 264 8.67 -6.05 -2.44
CA CYS A 264 8.62 -4.61 -2.27
C CYS A 264 9.67 -3.92 -3.13
N TRP A 265 9.30 -2.82 -3.77
CA TRP A 265 10.16 -1.90 -4.50
C TRP A 265 10.03 -0.53 -3.87
N VAL A 266 11.14 0.06 -3.42
CA VAL A 266 11.15 1.42 -2.87
C VAL A 266 11.41 2.43 -4.00
N LEU A 267 10.88 3.64 -3.84
CA LEU A 267 10.98 4.71 -4.83
C LEU A 267 12.44 5.11 -5.06
N ASN A 268 12.90 5.05 -6.30
CA ASN A 268 14.26 5.42 -6.71
C ASN A 268 14.31 6.88 -7.20
N SER A 269 13.37 7.29 -8.05
CA SER A 269 13.33 8.66 -8.57
C SER A 269 11.95 9.11 -9.01
N ILE A 270 11.78 10.42 -9.08
CA ILE A 270 10.61 11.07 -9.68
C ILE A 270 11.12 12.02 -10.75
N THR A 271 10.61 11.89 -11.97
CA THR A 271 10.94 12.76 -13.11
C THR A 271 9.72 13.57 -13.49
N ALA A 272 9.87 14.89 -13.58
CA ALA A 272 8.80 15.78 -14.00
C ALA A 272 8.45 15.60 -15.49
N PRO A 273 7.28 16.07 -15.95
CA PRO A 273 6.87 15.98 -17.36
C PRO A 273 7.89 16.58 -18.33
N ASN A 274 8.64 17.60 -17.91
CA ASN A 274 9.70 18.26 -18.70
C ASN A 274 10.96 17.39 -18.92
N LYS A 275 11.05 16.21 -18.29
CA LYS A 275 12.17 15.25 -18.35
C LYS A 275 13.52 15.75 -17.82
N LYS A 276 13.59 16.98 -17.27
CA LYS A 276 14.82 17.62 -16.79
C LYS A 276 14.88 17.68 -15.27
N ASP A 277 13.77 17.98 -14.61
CA ASP A 277 13.71 18.01 -13.16
C ASP A 277 13.54 16.58 -12.63
N VAL A 278 14.51 16.15 -11.81
CA VAL A 278 14.57 14.79 -11.26
C VAL A 278 14.90 14.85 -9.77
N ILE A 279 14.05 14.23 -8.95
CA ILE A 279 14.35 13.92 -7.54
C ILE A 279 14.89 12.50 -7.47
N LYS A 280 15.99 12.30 -6.76
CA LYS A 280 16.58 10.97 -6.53
C LYS A 280 16.55 10.61 -5.06
N PHE A 281 16.27 9.34 -4.78
CA PHE A 281 16.19 8.75 -3.46
C PHE A 281 17.24 7.64 -3.35
N GLU A 282 18.14 7.77 -2.38
CA GLU A 282 19.18 6.79 -2.09
C GLU A 282 18.86 6.08 -0.77
N TYR A 283 19.16 4.78 -0.72
CA TYR A 283 18.86 3.92 0.42
C TYR A 283 20.11 3.21 0.90
N THR A 284 20.18 2.96 2.20
CA THR A 284 21.13 2.01 2.79
C THR A 284 20.40 0.75 3.23
N LYS A 285 21.14 -0.36 3.31
CA LYS A 285 20.61 -1.63 3.81
C LYS A 285 20.75 -1.72 5.31
N THR A 286 19.79 -2.37 5.94
CA THR A 286 19.82 -2.71 7.37
C THR A 286 19.27 -4.10 7.59
N VAL A 287 19.62 -4.73 8.71
CA VAL A 287 19.01 -5.98 9.14
C VAL A 287 17.83 -5.65 10.04
N ILE A 288 16.70 -6.28 9.76
CA ILE A 288 15.50 -6.20 10.61
C ILE A 288 15.17 -7.57 11.19
N ASN A 289 14.71 -7.57 12.43
CA ASN A 289 14.05 -8.72 13.02
C ASN A 289 12.60 -8.69 12.57
N GLY A 290 12.19 -9.69 11.79
CA GLY A 290 10.82 -9.84 11.33
C GLY A 290 10.06 -10.87 12.15
N ASN A 291 8.72 -10.82 12.16
CA ASN A 291 7.92 -11.89 12.75
C ASN A 291 8.35 -13.26 12.21
N SER A 292 8.52 -14.23 13.11
CA SER A 292 8.60 -15.62 12.67
C SER A 292 7.25 -16.00 12.08
N PRO A 293 7.18 -16.68 10.91
CA PRO A 293 5.97 -17.39 10.54
C PRO A 293 5.62 -18.26 11.73
N LEU A 294 4.49 -17.98 12.36
CA LEU A 294 4.06 -18.70 13.54
C LEU A 294 3.63 -20.07 13.05
N PRO A 295 4.42 -21.12 13.32
CA PRO A 295 4.11 -22.43 12.77
C PRO A 295 2.74 -22.84 13.29
N PRO A 296 1.83 -23.25 12.41
CA PRO A 296 0.53 -23.73 12.85
C PRO A 296 0.69 -24.98 13.72
N LEU A 297 -0.28 -25.22 14.59
CA LEU A 297 -0.37 -26.51 15.26
C LEU A 297 -1.02 -27.51 14.29
N ILE A 298 -0.29 -28.55 13.93
CA ILE A 298 -0.76 -29.58 13.00
C ILE A 298 -1.11 -30.85 13.78
N ILE A 299 -2.28 -31.40 13.49
CA ILE A 299 -2.78 -32.67 14.04
C ILE A 299 -3.17 -33.60 12.89
N ASN A 300 -2.66 -34.83 12.89
CA ASN A 300 -3.03 -35.86 11.92
C ASN A 300 -3.95 -36.90 12.59
N ASP A 301 -5.19 -37.02 12.10
CA ASP A 301 -6.17 -38.04 12.49
C ASP A 301 -6.12 -39.22 11.50
N GLN A 302 -6.16 -40.46 11.96
CA GLN A 302 -6.24 -41.62 11.07
C GLN A 302 -7.72 -42.01 10.84
N LEU A 303 -8.18 -41.91 9.59
CA LEU A 303 -9.59 -42.12 9.23
C LEU A 303 -9.93 -43.53 8.76
N THR A 304 -8.98 -44.33 8.25
CA THR A 304 -9.27 -45.68 7.73
C THR A 304 -8.43 -46.81 8.33
N THR A 305 -9.03 -47.99 8.24
CA THR A 305 -8.59 -49.28 8.74
C THR A 305 -7.76 -50.02 7.68
N ALA A 306 -6.45 -50.14 7.87
CA ALA A 306 -5.76 -51.28 7.28
C ALA A 306 -6.17 -52.51 8.10
N VAL A 307 -7.29 -53.16 7.73
CA VAL A 307 -7.95 -54.17 8.59
C VAL A 307 -7.08 -55.38 8.92
N ASN A 308 -5.91 -55.62 8.31
CA ASN A 308 -5.24 -56.94 8.42
C ASN A 308 -3.71 -56.98 8.65
N TYR A 309 -2.99 -55.90 8.99
CA TYR A 309 -1.53 -55.90 8.73
C TYR A 309 -0.56 -55.52 9.86
N PHE A 310 -0.95 -55.70 11.13
CA PHE A 310 0.01 -55.65 12.25
C PHE A 310 0.20 -57.07 12.81
N SER A 311 1.30 -57.76 12.47
CA SER A 311 1.61 -59.12 12.97
C SER A 311 2.56 -59.10 14.16
N ASN A 312 2.16 -59.64 15.32
CA ASN A 312 2.84 -59.54 16.61
C ASN A 312 4.21 -60.26 16.80
N ASP A 313 5.01 -60.46 15.75
CA ASP A 313 6.44 -60.63 15.98
C ASP A 313 7.09 -59.24 16.06
N LEU A 314 7.46 -58.82 17.27
CA LEU A 314 8.20 -57.58 17.55
C LEU A 314 9.52 -57.47 16.74
N ASN A 315 10.03 -58.58 16.21
CA ASN A 315 11.21 -58.62 15.33
C ASN A 315 10.89 -58.55 13.82
N ILE A 316 9.62 -58.68 13.41
CA ILE A 316 9.18 -58.62 12.01
C ILE A 316 8.43 -57.30 11.73
N CYS A 317 7.70 -56.74 12.70
CA CYS A 317 7.00 -55.45 12.54
C CYS A 317 7.94 -54.25 12.36
N SER A 318 9.11 -54.24 12.98
CA SER A 318 10.14 -53.21 12.75
C SER A 318 10.83 -53.32 11.38
N ASN A 319 10.43 -54.29 10.55
CA ASN A 319 10.98 -54.54 9.22
C ASN A 319 9.90 -54.53 8.12
N SER A 320 8.64 -54.19 8.43
CA SER A 320 7.63 -53.93 7.41
C SER A 320 7.87 -52.54 6.85
N VAL A 321 8.20 -52.46 5.56
CA VAL A 321 8.41 -51.19 4.84
C VAL A 321 7.17 -50.28 4.97
N LEU A 322 5.97 -50.86 5.01
CA LEU A 322 4.69 -50.18 5.29
C LEU A 322 4.63 -49.53 6.69
N TYR A 323 5.06 -50.25 7.73
CA TYR A 323 5.10 -49.73 9.10
C TYR A 323 6.18 -48.65 9.27
N ASP A 324 7.35 -48.79 8.61
CA ASP A 324 8.38 -47.75 8.64
C ASP A 324 7.97 -46.50 7.85
N LEU A 325 7.37 -46.65 6.66
CA LEU A 325 6.93 -45.53 5.82
C LEU A 325 5.76 -44.76 6.44
N ILE A 326 4.71 -45.46 6.85
CA ILE A 326 3.50 -44.85 7.40
C ILE A 326 3.69 -44.51 8.90
N GLY A 327 4.48 -45.31 9.62
CA GLY A 327 4.73 -45.10 11.05
C GLY A 327 5.65 -43.92 11.37
N TRP A 328 6.54 -43.49 10.46
CA TRP A 328 7.29 -42.25 10.68
C TRP A 328 6.38 -41.01 10.68
N ASP A 329 5.44 -40.92 9.73
CA ASP A 329 4.50 -39.81 9.62
C ASP A 329 3.34 -39.89 10.63
N LEU A 330 2.87 -41.10 10.96
CA LEU A 330 1.82 -41.30 11.96
C LEU A 330 2.37 -41.31 13.39
N HIS A 331 3.43 -42.06 13.70
CA HIS A 331 3.80 -42.37 15.10
C HIS A 331 4.77 -41.37 15.77
N ARG A 332 5.57 -40.61 15.00
CA ARG A 332 6.50 -39.61 15.57
C ARG A 332 5.98 -38.17 15.46
N ASN A 333 5.05 -37.89 14.55
CA ASN A 333 4.57 -36.54 14.24
C ASN A 333 3.15 -36.23 14.76
N TYR A 334 2.61 -37.01 15.73
CA TYR A 334 1.26 -36.81 16.31
C TYR A 334 0.98 -35.39 16.80
N PHE A 335 2.03 -34.68 17.22
CA PHE A 335 1.97 -33.31 17.73
C PHE A 335 3.27 -32.58 17.39
N VAL A 336 3.25 -31.73 16.36
CA VAL A 336 4.29 -30.72 16.23
C VAL A 336 3.87 -29.52 17.09
N LYS A 337 4.21 -29.57 18.38
CA LYS A 337 4.06 -28.45 19.31
C LYS A 337 5.18 -27.45 19.08
N ASN A 338 5.02 -26.56 18.11
CA ASN A 338 5.93 -25.44 17.98
C ASN A 338 5.47 -24.30 18.88
N TYR A 339 6.05 -24.22 20.08
CA TYR A 339 5.86 -23.07 20.96
C TYR A 339 6.91 -21.99 20.66
N ASN A 340 6.46 -20.75 20.58
CA ASN A 340 7.25 -19.55 20.87
C ASN A 340 8.63 -19.49 20.20
N MET A 341 8.68 -19.64 18.88
CA MET A 341 9.93 -19.34 18.16
C MET A 341 10.17 -17.83 18.23
N PRO A 342 11.36 -17.38 18.65
CA PRO A 342 11.70 -15.96 18.59
C PRO A 342 11.64 -15.48 17.14
N PRO A 343 11.30 -14.21 16.89
CA PRO A 343 11.42 -13.56 15.58
C PRO A 343 12.75 -13.89 14.90
N TYR A 344 12.75 -14.35 13.65
CA TYR A 344 13.97 -14.60 12.89
C TYR A 344 14.64 -13.27 12.49
N GLY A 345 15.92 -13.12 12.82
CA GLY A 345 16.77 -12.02 12.37
C GLY A 345 17.56 -12.38 11.11
N ASN A 346 17.87 -11.38 10.27
CA ASN A 346 18.81 -11.35 9.12
C ASN A 346 18.24 -10.90 7.75
N LYS A 347 17.06 -10.29 7.68
CA LYS A 347 16.56 -9.76 6.40
C LYS A 347 17.14 -8.40 6.06
N GLN A 348 17.62 -8.24 4.82
CA GLN A 348 18.06 -6.95 4.31
C GLN A 348 16.84 -6.10 3.91
N ALA A 349 16.62 -5.01 4.65
CA ALA A 349 15.62 -4.00 4.38
C ALA A 349 16.25 -2.74 3.77
N CYS A 350 15.50 -2.01 2.95
CA CYS A 350 15.93 -0.72 2.40
C CYS A 350 15.41 0.41 3.29
N ILE A 351 16.33 1.23 3.84
CA ILE A 351 15.97 2.45 4.57
C ILE A 351 16.54 3.68 3.86
N LEU A 352 15.74 4.74 3.78
CA LEU A 352 16.08 5.95 3.04
C LEU A 352 17.25 6.67 3.72
N SER A 353 18.35 6.91 3.01
CA SER A 353 19.54 7.58 3.55
C SER A 353 19.71 8.99 3.00
N LYS A 354 19.27 9.27 1.78
CA LYS A 354 19.47 10.57 1.15
C LYS A 354 18.45 10.88 0.06
N ILE A 355 18.10 12.16 -0.07
CA ILE A 355 17.33 12.69 -1.20
C ILE A 355 18.12 13.83 -1.83
N THR A 356 18.15 13.87 -3.16
CA THR A 356 18.77 14.97 -3.92
C THR A 356 17.82 15.54 -4.96
N TYR A 357 17.81 16.86 -5.06
CA TYR A 357 17.05 17.60 -6.07
C TYR A 357 17.73 18.95 -6.34
N ASN A 358 18.31 19.12 -7.53
CA ASN A 358 19.13 20.30 -7.83
C ASN A 358 20.21 20.51 -6.74
N ASP A 359 20.19 21.66 -6.07
CA ASP A 359 21.12 22.00 -4.97
C ASP A 359 20.64 21.50 -3.60
N LEU A 360 19.38 21.04 -3.50
CA LEU A 360 18.82 20.50 -2.27
C LEU A 360 19.37 19.11 -2.01
N THR A 361 19.94 18.91 -0.82
CA THR A 361 20.29 17.58 -0.29
C THR A 361 19.66 17.38 1.08
N ILE A 362 18.91 16.30 1.25
CA ILE A 362 18.35 15.87 2.54
C ILE A 362 19.06 14.58 2.95
N ASN A 363 19.86 14.62 4.01
CA ASN A 363 20.55 13.44 4.54
C ASN A 363 19.83 12.92 5.78
N LEU A 364 19.63 11.60 5.84
CA LEU A 364 19.05 10.90 6.98
C LEU A 364 20.13 10.08 7.65
N ASN A 365 20.50 10.49 8.87
CA ASN A 365 21.62 9.92 9.60
C ASN A 365 21.11 9.00 10.70
N TYR A 366 21.58 7.75 10.71
CA TYR A 366 21.15 6.72 11.64
C TYR A 366 22.24 6.39 12.68
N SER A 367 21.82 6.07 13.90
CA SER A 367 22.71 5.50 14.92
C SER A 367 22.87 4.00 14.69
N GLN A 368 24.12 3.51 14.70
CA GLN A 368 24.43 2.08 14.56
C GLN A 368 24.38 1.35 15.90
N ASN A 369 24.05 0.06 15.88
CA ASN A 369 24.03 -0.83 17.05
C ASN A 369 23.15 -0.32 18.19
N ALA A 370 22.00 0.26 17.86
CA ALA A 370 21.00 0.59 18.87
C ALA A 370 20.59 -0.69 19.61
N PRO A 371 20.41 -0.69 20.94
CA PRO A 371 19.91 -1.85 21.69
C PRO A 371 18.39 -2.06 21.45
N ASP A 372 17.96 -1.99 20.20
CA ASP A 372 16.58 -2.04 19.74
C ASP A 372 16.31 -3.30 18.89
N ILE A 373 15.03 -3.54 18.57
CA ILE A 373 14.62 -4.59 17.62
C ILE A 373 15.22 -4.33 16.22
N ASN A 374 15.43 -3.06 15.85
CA ASN A 374 16.10 -2.66 14.62
C ASN A 374 17.55 -2.24 14.90
N ASP A 375 18.47 -2.62 14.01
CA ASP A 375 19.89 -2.24 14.16
C ASP A 375 20.15 -0.73 13.98
N LEU A 376 19.20 -0.02 13.35
CA LEU A 376 19.29 1.40 13.02
C LEU A 376 18.08 2.19 13.50
N LEU A 377 18.34 3.25 14.27
CA LEU A 377 17.39 4.28 14.66
C LEU A 377 17.79 5.62 14.03
N LEU A 378 16.82 6.41 13.58
CA LEU A 378 17.06 7.71 12.97
C LEU A 378 17.52 8.70 14.04
N ASN A 379 18.74 9.22 13.89
CA ASN A 379 19.34 10.16 14.83
C ASN A 379 19.00 11.61 14.44
N ASN A 380 19.22 11.96 13.17
CA ASN A 380 18.93 13.30 12.69
C ASN A 380 18.70 13.35 11.17
N ILE A 381 18.03 14.40 10.72
CA ILE A 381 17.90 14.79 9.31
C ILE A 381 18.62 16.13 9.11
N GLU A 382 19.47 16.22 8.08
CA GLU A 382 20.11 17.47 7.68
C GLU A 382 19.61 17.89 6.30
N ILE A 383 19.00 19.06 6.23
CA ILE A 383 18.50 19.68 5.00
C ILE A 383 19.52 20.74 4.58
N LYS A 384 20.12 20.57 3.40
CA LYS A 384 21.21 21.40 2.90
C LYS A 384 20.86 22.01 1.55
N ASN A 385 21.33 23.23 1.34
CA ASN A 385 21.45 23.83 0.02
C ASN A 385 22.93 23.85 -0.36
N ASN A 386 23.32 23.08 -1.37
CA ASN A 386 24.72 22.78 -1.67
C ASN A 386 25.44 22.25 -0.41
N THR A 387 26.37 23.04 0.14
CA THR A 387 27.13 22.71 1.35
C THR A 387 26.57 23.35 2.63
N GLU A 388 25.68 24.34 2.51
CA GLU A 388 25.13 25.06 3.65
C GLU A 388 23.96 24.30 4.28
N ILE A 389 23.96 24.15 5.59
CA ILE A 389 22.84 23.55 6.34
C ILE A 389 21.76 24.62 6.49
N LEU A 390 20.58 24.33 5.95
CA LEU A 390 19.40 25.18 6.15
C LEU A 390 18.69 24.84 7.45
N LYS A 391 18.54 23.55 7.73
CA LYS A 391 17.75 23.04 8.86
C LYS A 391 18.29 21.68 9.30
N LYS A 392 18.26 21.44 10.60
CA LYS A 392 18.59 20.15 11.19
C LYS A 392 17.45 19.69 12.10
N VAL A 393 16.96 18.46 11.90
CA VAL A 393 15.97 17.84 12.78
C VAL A 393 16.68 16.78 13.59
N LYS A 394 16.70 16.89 14.91
CA LYS A 394 17.31 15.93 15.82
C LYS A 394 16.23 15.15 16.56
N PHE A 395 16.33 13.82 16.54
CA PHE A 395 15.39 12.94 17.20
C PHE A 395 15.96 12.43 18.51
N ASP A 396 15.12 12.35 19.53
CA ASP A 396 15.40 11.74 20.82
C ASP A 396 14.54 10.49 20.95
N ILE A 397 15.14 9.35 20.61
CA ILE A 397 14.48 8.03 20.62
C ILE A 397 15.01 7.25 21.82
N ILE A 398 14.10 6.75 22.65
CA ILE A 398 14.44 5.93 23.81
C ILE A 398 14.30 4.46 23.43
N SER A 399 15.40 3.72 23.57
CA SER A 399 15.45 2.27 23.43
C SER A 399 15.58 1.62 24.82
N PRO A 400 14.54 0.92 25.33
CA PRO A 400 14.58 0.34 26.67
C PRO A 400 15.53 -0.86 26.82
N GLY A 401 16.03 -1.42 25.70
CA GLY A 401 16.86 -2.61 25.71
C GLY A 401 16.09 -3.89 26.04
N ARG A 402 16.82 -4.91 26.50
CA ARG A 402 16.30 -6.22 26.92
C ARG A 402 16.62 -6.47 28.39
N GLU A 403 15.73 -7.20 29.08
CA GLU A 403 15.94 -7.59 30.49
C GLU A 403 16.73 -8.91 30.59
N SER A 404 16.63 -9.77 29.57
CA SER A 404 17.32 -11.05 29.48
C SER A 404 18.02 -11.21 28.12
N ILE A 405 19.15 -11.91 28.08
CA ILE A 405 19.87 -12.20 26.82
C ILE A 405 19.11 -13.17 25.90
N TYR A 406 18.13 -13.90 26.44
CA TYR A 406 17.30 -14.86 25.71
C TYR A 406 16.06 -14.21 25.08
N GLU A 407 15.84 -12.92 25.33
CA GLU A 407 14.72 -12.15 24.81
C GLU A 407 15.21 -11.09 23.83
N LEU A 408 14.36 -10.75 22.86
CA LEU A 408 14.58 -9.59 22.01
C LEU A 408 14.27 -8.29 22.78
N PRO A 409 14.94 -7.17 22.44
CA PRO A 409 14.68 -5.88 23.07
C PRO A 409 13.20 -5.46 23.04
N LYS A 410 12.81 -4.62 24.00
CA LYS A 410 11.52 -3.92 23.93
C LYS A 410 11.53 -2.92 22.77
N PRO A 411 10.38 -2.65 22.14
CA PRO A 411 10.28 -1.60 21.12
C PRO A 411 10.77 -0.24 21.62
N SER A 412 11.46 0.49 20.75
CA SER A 412 11.83 1.89 20.99
C SER A 412 10.65 2.83 20.81
N TYR A 413 10.74 4.06 21.32
CA TYR A 413 9.73 5.10 21.13
C TYR A 413 10.34 6.50 21.03
N LEU A 414 9.68 7.38 20.27
CA LEU A 414 10.12 8.76 20.08
C LEU A 414 9.73 9.62 21.30
N ASN A 415 10.69 10.05 22.10
CA ASN A 415 10.43 10.90 23.27
C ASN A 415 10.25 12.38 22.89
N SER A 416 11.08 12.88 21.99
CA SER A 416 10.98 14.24 21.47
C SER A 416 11.70 14.39 20.14
N PHE A 417 11.44 15.49 19.43
CA PHE A 417 12.35 15.96 18.39
C PHE A 417 12.51 17.47 18.47
N GLU A 418 13.66 17.93 18.00
CA GLU A 418 14.02 19.33 17.94
C GLU A 418 14.34 19.71 16.51
N ILE A 419 13.71 20.77 16.02
CA ILE A 419 14.15 21.44 14.80
C ILE A 419 15.15 22.50 15.22
N LYS A 420 16.25 22.58 14.49
CA LYS A 420 17.29 23.58 14.66
C LYS A 420 17.54 24.34 13.36
N ASP A 421 17.94 25.59 13.52
CA ASP A 421 18.31 26.45 12.41
C ASP A 421 19.76 26.22 11.93
N LYS A 422 20.20 27.02 10.97
CA LYS A 422 21.58 26.99 10.44
C LYS A 422 22.67 27.27 11.49
N ASN A 423 22.34 27.90 12.61
CA ASN A 423 23.26 28.21 13.71
C ASN A 423 23.19 27.17 14.84
N ASP A 424 22.52 26.03 14.60
CA ASP A 424 22.26 24.97 15.57
C ASP A 424 21.43 25.42 16.80
N GLN A 425 20.71 26.54 16.70
CA GLN A 425 19.80 26.99 17.74
C GLN A 425 18.50 26.18 17.70
N ILE A 426 18.06 25.69 18.85
CA ILE A 426 16.77 24.99 18.99
C ILE A 426 15.67 26.00 18.76
N ILE A 427 14.83 25.64 17.82
CA ILE A 427 13.89 26.55 17.21
C ILE A 427 12.51 26.01 17.57
N GLU A 428 12.17 24.79 17.15
CA GLU A 428 10.96 24.10 17.60
C GLU A 428 11.35 22.86 18.39
N LYS A 429 10.58 22.58 19.44
CA LYS A 429 10.71 21.35 20.22
C LYS A 429 9.33 20.74 20.43
N TYR A 430 9.19 19.50 19.99
CA TYR A 430 8.00 18.69 20.22
C TYR A 430 8.34 17.60 21.22
N LYS A 431 7.45 17.35 22.18
CA LYS A 431 7.60 16.29 23.18
C LYS A 431 6.36 15.39 23.18
N PHE A 432 6.57 14.10 23.37
CA PHE A 432 5.52 13.09 23.37
C PHE A 432 5.46 12.37 24.71
N ASP A 433 4.23 12.15 25.20
CA ASP A 433 3.96 11.26 26.32
C ASP A 433 3.08 10.11 25.83
N TYR A 434 3.30 8.92 26.39
CA TYR A 434 2.63 7.68 25.96
C TYR A 434 1.94 6.98 27.12
N TYR A 435 0.95 6.14 26.79
CA TYR A 435 0.27 5.29 27.75
C TYR A 435 1.15 4.11 28.18
N ASN A 436 1.27 3.89 29.50
CA ASN A 436 1.75 2.66 30.13
C ASN A 436 3.10 2.08 29.62
N LEU A 437 4.08 2.92 29.28
CA LEU A 437 5.40 2.45 28.77
C LEU A 437 6.13 1.48 29.71
N ASN A 438 5.88 1.57 31.02
CA ASN A 438 6.41 0.63 32.01
C ASN A 438 5.89 -0.81 31.84
N LYS A 439 4.77 -1.00 31.13
CA LYS A 439 4.18 -2.30 30.79
C LYS A 439 4.53 -2.78 29.38
N LEU A 440 5.39 -2.06 28.65
CA LEU A 440 5.77 -2.42 27.29
C LEU A 440 6.43 -3.82 27.28
N PRO A 441 5.91 -4.79 26.51
CA PRO A 441 6.46 -6.14 26.47
C PRO A 441 7.74 -6.19 25.62
N HIS A 442 8.60 -7.17 25.91
CA HIS A 442 9.69 -7.56 25.01
C HIS A 442 9.13 -8.11 23.70
N ALA A 443 9.87 -7.98 22.59
CA ALA A 443 9.37 -8.32 21.26
C ALA A 443 8.90 -9.79 21.15
N THR A 444 9.59 -10.72 21.80
CA THR A 444 9.22 -12.15 21.84
C THR A 444 7.85 -12.38 22.50
N LYS A 445 7.53 -11.61 23.55
CA LYS A 445 6.20 -11.67 24.18
C LYS A 445 5.15 -11.00 23.31
N LEU A 446 5.50 -9.84 22.71
CA LEU A 446 4.61 -9.08 21.84
C LEU A 446 4.04 -9.95 20.70
N THR A 447 4.88 -10.73 20.00
CA THR A 447 4.45 -11.54 18.85
C THR A 447 3.61 -12.78 19.19
N ASN A 448 3.70 -13.27 20.43
CA ASN A 448 3.04 -14.51 20.87
C ASN A 448 1.76 -14.27 21.69
N SER A 449 1.39 -13.01 21.92
CA SER A 449 0.28 -12.64 22.81
C SER A 449 -0.75 -11.79 22.07
N GLY A 450 -1.19 -12.21 20.89
CA GLY A 450 -2.15 -11.47 20.09
C GLY A 450 -3.57 -12.05 20.14
N ASP A 451 -4.54 -11.15 20.18
CA ASP A 451 -5.97 -11.43 20.08
C ASP A 451 -6.37 -11.94 18.69
N TYR A 452 -7.65 -12.24 18.45
CA TYR A 452 -8.13 -12.78 17.17
C TYR A 452 -7.76 -11.92 15.95
N TRP A 453 -7.63 -10.60 16.13
CA TRP A 453 -7.41 -9.61 15.06
C TRP A 453 -5.98 -9.06 15.03
N GLY A 454 -5.05 -9.68 15.77
CA GLY A 454 -3.63 -9.35 15.75
C GLY A 454 -3.22 -8.20 16.68
N TYR A 455 -4.05 -7.82 17.65
CA TYR A 455 -3.72 -6.80 18.66
C TYR A 455 -3.15 -7.43 19.93
N TYR A 456 -2.23 -6.72 20.59
CA TYR A 456 -1.58 -7.22 21.79
C TYR A 456 -2.58 -7.39 22.95
N ASN A 457 -2.51 -8.54 23.62
CA ASN A 457 -3.29 -8.89 24.79
C ASN A 457 -2.42 -9.66 25.78
N SER A 458 -2.16 -9.06 26.94
CA SER A 458 -1.25 -9.58 27.95
C SER A 458 -1.75 -10.83 28.67
N GLN A 459 -3.04 -11.18 28.54
CA GLN A 459 -3.64 -12.39 29.13
C GLN A 459 -3.26 -13.66 28.37
N LEU A 460 -2.74 -13.52 27.16
CA LEU A 460 -2.38 -14.62 26.29
C LEU A 460 -0.91 -14.95 26.43
N GLU A 461 -0.60 -16.23 26.49
CA GLU A 461 0.77 -16.77 26.45
C GLU A 461 1.04 -17.56 25.16
N ASN A 462 0.00 -17.73 24.35
CA ASN A 462 0.01 -18.44 23.07
C ASN A 462 -1.11 -17.90 22.18
N LEU A 463 -0.91 -17.96 20.87
CA LEU A 463 -1.88 -17.55 19.86
C LEU A 463 -2.95 -18.60 19.61
N ILE A 464 -2.65 -19.87 19.89
CA ILE A 464 -3.65 -20.93 19.90
C ILE A 464 -4.35 -20.90 21.26
N SER A 465 -5.65 -20.61 21.26
CA SER A 465 -6.52 -20.69 22.43
C SER A 465 -6.64 -22.11 22.95
N LYS A 466 -6.79 -22.22 24.28
CA LYS A 466 -7.05 -23.49 24.94
C LYS A 466 -8.32 -24.14 24.41
N ASP A 467 -8.16 -25.28 23.75
CA ASP A 467 -9.27 -26.05 23.20
C ASP A 467 -9.09 -27.55 23.43
N THR A 468 -10.20 -28.29 23.42
CA THR A 468 -10.19 -29.75 23.52
C THR A 468 -10.53 -30.33 22.16
N VAL A 469 -9.56 -30.97 21.54
CA VAL A 469 -9.71 -31.61 20.24
C VAL A 469 -9.83 -33.12 20.43
N ASN A 470 -10.83 -33.71 19.77
CA ASN A 470 -10.94 -35.16 19.65
C ASN A 470 -10.04 -35.62 18.50
N ILE A 471 -9.14 -36.55 18.78
CA ILE A 471 -8.25 -37.17 17.80
C ILE A 471 -8.68 -38.63 17.65
N ALA A 472 -8.94 -39.06 16.43
CA ALA A 472 -9.32 -40.43 16.13
C ALA A 472 -8.09 -41.22 15.65
N PHE A 473 -7.81 -42.35 16.31
CA PHE A 473 -6.84 -43.33 15.85
C PHE A 473 -7.48 -44.70 15.79
N THR A 474 -7.21 -45.42 14.71
CA THR A 474 -7.76 -46.76 14.54
C THR A 474 -6.67 -47.79 14.77
N THR A 475 -6.77 -48.51 15.89
CA THR A 475 -5.82 -49.56 16.27
C THR A 475 -6.41 -50.95 15.99
N PRO A 476 -5.57 -51.97 15.71
CA PRO A 476 -6.04 -53.36 15.59
C PRO A 476 -6.56 -53.90 16.93
N ILE A 477 -7.68 -54.63 16.94
CA ILE A 477 -8.18 -55.30 18.15
C ILE A 477 -7.59 -56.71 18.24
N GLY A 478 -6.59 -56.92 19.08
CA GLY A 478 -6.16 -58.27 19.49
C GLY A 478 -5.65 -59.19 18.35
N SER A 479 -5.28 -60.41 18.73
CA SER A 479 -4.50 -61.35 17.92
C SER A 479 -5.11 -61.69 16.57
N CYS A 480 -4.38 -61.30 15.51
CA CYS A 480 -4.31 -61.85 14.14
C CYS A 480 -5.58 -62.11 13.32
N ILE A 481 -6.80 -62.08 13.85
CA ILE A 481 -8.04 -62.19 13.09
C ILE A 481 -9.15 -61.49 13.89
N GLY A 482 -9.58 -60.30 13.43
CA GLY A 482 -10.86 -59.73 13.85
C GLY A 482 -10.84 -58.29 14.34
N GLY A 483 -11.07 -57.36 13.41
CA GLY A 483 -11.64 -56.05 13.71
C GLY A 483 -10.64 -54.97 14.12
N SER A 484 -11.06 -53.74 13.87
CA SER A 484 -10.37 -52.50 14.22
C SER A 484 -11.19 -51.71 15.22
N SER A 485 -10.56 -51.12 16.23
CA SER A 485 -11.22 -50.18 17.14
C SER A 485 -10.71 -48.77 16.88
N THR A 486 -11.64 -47.84 16.63
CA THR A 486 -11.32 -46.41 16.65
C THR A 486 -11.30 -45.94 18.09
N LEU A 487 -10.12 -45.58 18.58
CA LEU A 487 -9.90 -44.91 19.85
C LEU A 487 -10.02 -43.39 19.63
N TYR A 488 -10.79 -42.73 20.49
CA TYR A 488 -10.87 -41.27 20.53
C TYR A 488 -10.05 -40.75 21.70
N PHE A 489 -9.01 -39.99 21.41
CA PHE A 489 -8.22 -39.28 22.40
C PHE A 489 -8.70 -37.84 22.50
N LYS A 490 -9.06 -37.41 23.71
CA LYS A 490 -9.28 -36.00 24.00
C LYS A 490 -7.95 -35.40 24.39
N ASN A 491 -7.44 -34.47 23.58
CA ASN A 491 -6.23 -33.74 23.88
C ASN A 491 -6.52 -32.26 24.02
N GLU A 492 -5.85 -31.64 24.98
CA GLU A 492 -5.88 -30.18 25.15
C GLU A 492 -4.77 -29.55 24.32
N ILE A 493 -5.13 -28.53 23.56
CA ILE A 493 -4.21 -27.70 22.77
C ILE A 493 -4.26 -26.26 23.25
N GLY A 494 -3.27 -25.45 22.92
CA GLY A 494 -3.27 -24.00 23.17
C GLY A 494 -3.04 -23.56 24.62
N GLY A 495 -3.15 -22.24 24.85
CA GLY A 495 -2.97 -21.57 26.15
C GLY A 495 -4.26 -20.93 26.68
N TYR A 496 -4.29 -20.65 27.98
CA TYR A 496 -5.43 -19.99 28.63
C TYR A 496 -5.52 -18.49 28.26
N GLY A 497 -6.67 -17.87 28.49
CA GLY A 497 -6.91 -16.44 28.29
C GLY A 497 -7.96 -16.14 27.22
N SER A 498 -8.64 -15.00 27.36
CA SER A 498 -9.60 -14.53 26.36
C SER A 498 -8.86 -13.93 25.17
N ARG A 499 -9.24 -14.34 23.96
CA ARG A 499 -8.69 -13.79 22.70
C ARG A 499 -9.51 -12.64 22.11
N PHE A 500 -10.53 -12.17 22.82
CA PHE A 500 -11.11 -10.86 22.54
C PHE A 500 -10.11 -9.75 22.90
N SER A 501 -10.27 -8.59 22.28
CA SER A 501 -9.35 -7.47 22.44
C SER A 501 -9.37 -6.93 23.86
N ASN A 502 -8.22 -6.43 24.33
CA ASN A 502 -8.09 -5.77 25.63
C ASN A 502 -7.68 -4.30 25.43
N PRO A 503 -8.61 -3.34 25.63
CA PRO A 503 -8.33 -1.93 25.37
C PRO A 503 -7.16 -1.35 26.17
N GLU A 504 -6.94 -1.81 27.40
CA GLU A 504 -5.85 -1.28 28.24
C GLU A 504 -4.47 -1.78 27.80
N ASP A 505 -4.40 -3.01 27.26
CA ASP A 505 -3.18 -3.55 26.68
C ASP A 505 -2.89 -2.92 25.31
N MET A 506 -3.91 -2.72 24.48
CA MET A 506 -3.78 -2.03 23.19
C MET A 506 -3.35 -0.57 23.32
N LYS A 507 -3.63 0.07 24.46
CA LYS A 507 -3.17 1.44 24.76
C LYS A 507 -1.67 1.50 25.06
N ILE A 508 -1.00 0.41 25.41
CA ILE A 508 0.43 0.45 25.76
C ILE A 508 1.24 1.03 24.58
N GLY A 509 2.04 2.07 24.84
CA GLY A 509 2.84 2.74 23.80
C GLY A 509 2.03 3.64 22.85
N MET A 510 0.73 3.85 23.10
CA MET A 510 -0.09 4.79 22.31
C MET A 510 0.18 6.23 22.72
N LEU A 511 0.17 7.13 21.73
CA LEU A 511 0.40 8.56 21.93
C LEU A 511 -0.71 9.18 22.78
N LYS A 512 -0.36 9.62 23.99
CA LYS A 512 -1.28 10.24 24.95
C LYS A 512 -1.31 11.76 24.81
N THR A 513 -0.14 12.37 24.61
CA THR A 513 -0.01 13.83 24.57
C THR A 513 1.08 14.26 23.61
N ILE A 514 0.81 15.30 22.84
CA ILE A 514 1.82 16.07 22.11
C ILE A 514 1.96 17.42 22.82
N THR A 515 3.16 17.76 23.24
CA THR A 515 3.50 19.12 23.68
C THR A 515 4.17 19.84 22.51
N TYR A 516 3.56 20.94 22.09
CA TYR A 516 4.00 21.75 20.96
C TYR A 516 5.08 22.76 21.38
N PRO A 517 5.82 23.33 20.41
CA PRO A 517 6.81 24.37 20.65
C PRO A 517 6.29 25.60 21.42
N THR A 518 4.98 25.89 21.32
CA THR A 518 4.32 26.98 22.07
C THR A 518 4.12 26.67 23.57
N GLY A 519 4.34 25.41 23.97
CA GLY A 519 3.97 24.87 25.28
C GLY A 519 2.53 24.38 25.37
N GLY A 520 1.68 24.67 24.37
CA GLY A 520 0.33 24.10 24.27
C GLY A 520 0.37 22.59 24.05
N LYS A 521 -0.76 21.92 24.29
CA LYS A 521 -0.84 20.45 24.27
C LYS A 521 -2.10 19.95 23.57
N SER A 522 -1.95 18.87 22.81
CA SER A 522 -3.07 18.01 22.40
C SER A 522 -3.03 16.73 23.22
N GLU A 523 -4.16 16.40 23.85
CA GLU A 523 -4.35 15.17 24.61
C GLU A 523 -5.36 14.27 23.89
N PHE A 524 -4.99 12.99 23.74
CA PHE A 524 -5.77 11.98 23.04
C PHE A 524 -6.21 10.91 24.03
N GLU A 525 -7.52 10.71 24.16
CA GLU A 525 -8.10 9.59 24.90
C GLU A 525 -8.68 8.59 23.92
N TYR A 526 -8.32 7.31 24.08
CA TYR A 526 -8.81 6.23 23.23
C TYR A 526 -9.73 5.28 24.00
N GLU A 527 -10.60 4.59 23.27
CA GLU A 527 -11.37 3.44 23.76
C GLU A 527 -11.29 2.27 22.78
N GLY A 528 -11.69 1.08 23.23
CA GLY A 528 -11.75 -0.11 22.39
C GLY A 528 -12.91 -0.06 21.40
N ASN A 529 -12.68 -0.59 20.21
CA ASN A 529 -13.77 -0.90 19.28
C ASN A 529 -14.61 -2.06 19.82
N LYS A 530 -15.93 -2.04 19.56
CA LYS A 530 -16.88 -3.03 20.10
C LYS A 530 -17.78 -3.57 19.01
N ILE A 531 -18.17 -4.83 19.16
CA ILE A 531 -19.14 -5.52 18.29
C ILE A 531 -20.22 -6.19 19.12
N MET A 532 -21.38 -6.41 18.50
CA MET A 532 -22.37 -7.35 18.99
C MET A 532 -21.95 -8.76 18.56
N ALA A 533 -21.81 -9.69 19.50
CA ALA A 533 -21.56 -11.10 19.19
C ALA A 533 -22.73 -11.69 18.39
N LEU A 534 -22.43 -12.57 17.43
CA LEU A 534 -23.45 -13.25 16.61
C LEU A 534 -24.36 -14.17 17.43
N TYR A 535 -23.86 -14.68 18.56
CA TYR A 535 -24.56 -15.66 19.39
C TYR A 535 -24.61 -15.19 20.84
N ASN A 536 -25.76 -15.43 21.48
CA ASN A 536 -25.94 -15.15 22.90
C ASN A 536 -25.48 -16.38 23.71
N ASP A 537 -24.28 -16.30 24.29
CA ASP A 537 -23.73 -17.36 25.15
C ASP A 537 -24.08 -17.17 26.64
N GLY A 538 -25.17 -16.44 26.95
CA GLY A 538 -25.64 -16.22 28.32
C GLY A 538 -24.82 -15.20 29.12
N GLY A 539 -23.87 -14.51 28.48
CA GLY A 539 -23.08 -13.41 29.04
C GLY A 539 -23.34 -12.08 28.32
N ASN A 540 -22.53 -11.05 28.61
CA ASN A 540 -22.61 -9.78 27.89
C ASN A 540 -22.38 -10.01 26.38
N PRO A 541 -23.37 -9.70 25.51
CA PRO A 541 -23.26 -9.94 24.07
C PRO A 541 -22.36 -8.89 23.38
N VAL A 542 -22.07 -7.77 24.04
CA VAL A 542 -21.09 -6.79 23.54
C VAL A 542 -19.68 -7.27 23.86
N LYS A 543 -18.84 -7.37 22.82
CA LYS A 543 -17.44 -7.80 22.93
C LYS A 543 -16.51 -6.70 22.41
N GLU A 544 -15.38 -6.52 23.09
CA GLU A 544 -14.26 -5.74 22.57
C GLU A 544 -13.67 -6.48 21.36
N CYS A 545 -13.41 -5.74 20.28
CA CYS A 545 -13.01 -6.30 19.00
C CYS A 545 -12.10 -5.36 18.24
N GLY A 546 -10.94 -5.86 17.85
CA GLY A 546 -9.98 -5.09 17.08
C GLY A 546 -9.42 -3.91 17.86
N GLY A 547 -8.74 -3.03 17.12
CA GLY A 547 -7.94 -1.93 17.66
C GLY A 547 -8.67 -0.87 18.47
N LEU A 548 -8.04 0.29 18.61
CA LEU A 548 -8.58 1.45 19.31
C LEU A 548 -9.32 2.41 18.36
N ARG A 549 -10.19 3.22 18.95
CA ARG A 549 -10.78 4.42 18.35
C ARG A 549 -10.63 5.62 19.27
N ILE A 550 -10.65 6.83 18.70
CA ILE A 550 -10.56 8.08 19.46
C ILE A 550 -11.86 8.27 20.25
N LYS A 551 -11.73 8.63 21.52
CA LYS A 551 -12.86 8.98 22.40
C LYS A 551 -12.92 10.47 22.61
N THR A 552 -11.79 11.09 22.97
CA THR A 552 -11.70 12.54 23.12
C THR A 552 -10.39 13.08 22.56
N VAL A 553 -10.45 14.30 22.01
CA VAL A 553 -9.28 15.12 21.69
C VAL A 553 -9.45 16.44 22.44
N THR A 554 -8.47 16.78 23.27
CA THR A 554 -8.49 17.99 24.11
C THR A 554 -7.28 18.84 23.83
N GLU A 555 -7.51 20.10 23.48
CA GLU A 555 -6.47 21.10 23.24
C GLU A 555 -6.33 22.02 24.45
N LYS A 556 -5.10 22.18 24.94
CA LYS A 556 -4.76 23.00 26.10
C LYS A 556 -3.73 24.06 25.77
N ASP A 557 -3.85 25.21 26.41
CA ASP A 557 -2.84 26.26 26.37
C ASP A 557 -1.58 25.85 27.16
N LYS A 558 -0.55 26.71 27.12
CA LYS A 558 0.71 26.50 27.84
C LYS A 558 0.56 26.40 29.36
N ASN A 559 -0.53 26.91 29.94
CA ASN A 559 -0.81 26.88 31.37
C ASN A 559 -1.65 25.65 31.76
N GLY A 560 -2.06 24.83 30.78
CA GLY A 560 -2.92 23.67 30.98
C GLY A 560 -4.42 23.98 30.95
N THR A 561 -4.82 25.19 30.56
CA THR A 561 -6.23 25.57 30.40
C THR A 561 -6.79 24.95 29.13
N GLU A 562 -7.94 24.27 29.22
CA GLU A 562 -8.65 23.72 28.06
C GLU A 562 -9.17 24.84 27.16
N ILE A 563 -8.78 24.80 25.88
CA ILE A 563 -9.22 25.75 24.84
C ILE A 563 -10.35 25.13 24.02
N LYS A 564 -10.22 23.84 23.70
CA LYS A 564 -11.10 23.13 22.79
C LYS A 564 -11.14 21.67 23.18
N LYS A 565 -12.32 21.08 23.13
CA LYS A 565 -12.51 19.65 23.34
C LYS A 565 -13.49 19.11 22.33
N LYS A 566 -13.22 17.90 21.85
CA LYS A 566 -14.15 17.11 21.07
C LYS A 566 -14.30 15.74 21.69
N GLU A 567 -15.54 15.31 21.91
CA GLU A 567 -15.89 13.93 22.25
C GLU A 567 -16.54 13.24 21.04
N TYR A 568 -16.14 12.00 20.77
CA TYR A 568 -16.60 11.20 19.64
C TYR A 568 -17.42 10.02 20.15
N THR A 569 -18.61 9.84 19.59
CA THR A 569 -19.48 8.68 19.86
C THR A 569 -19.81 7.94 18.57
N TYR A 570 -20.00 6.62 18.66
CA TYR A 570 -20.02 5.74 17.49
C TYR A 570 -21.29 4.89 17.44
N GLY A 571 -21.71 4.51 16.24
CA GLY A 571 -22.90 3.70 16.01
C GLY A 571 -24.18 4.55 15.88
N LEU A 572 -25.23 3.98 15.29
CA LEU A 572 -26.48 4.69 15.02
C LEU A 572 -27.15 5.21 16.31
N ASN A 573 -27.03 4.44 17.39
CA ASN A 573 -27.58 4.79 18.70
C ASN A 573 -26.55 5.43 19.65
N GLU A 574 -25.35 5.76 19.15
CA GLU A 574 -24.22 6.22 19.98
C GLU A 574 -23.83 5.21 21.09
N ASP A 575 -24.14 3.92 20.88
CA ASP A 575 -23.87 2.80 21.80
C ASP A 575 -22.44 2.24 21.67
N GLY A 576 -21.69 2.72 20.68
CA GLY A 576 -20.33 2.30 20.41
C GLY A 576 -20.23 0.96 19.69
N ILE A 577 -21.32 0.40 19.16
CA ILE A 577 -21.29 -0.91 18.49
C ILE A 577 -21.04 -0.71 16.98
N GLY A 578 -19.98 -1.34 16.49
CA GLY A 578 -19.64 -1.40 15.07
C GLY A 578 -19.99 -2.75 14.44
N GLN A 579 -19.74 -2.85 13.14
CA GLN A 579 -19.92 -4.07 12.34
C GLN A 579 -18.56 -4.55 11.84
N ILE A 580 -18.37 -5.86 11.73
CA ILE A 580 -17.22 -6.48 11.05
C ILE A 580 -17.74 -7.49 10.01
N PRO A 581 -16.92 -7.86 9.00
CA PRO A 581 -17.26 -8.95 8.10
C PRO A 581 -17.59 -10.25 8.86
N SER A 582 -18.60 -10.99 8.39
CA SER A 582 -19.12 -12.19 9.06
C SER A 582 -18.05 -13.26 9.30
N TYR A 583 -17.08 -13.39 8.39
CA TYR A 583 -15.99 -14.36 8.46
C TYR A 583 -14.88 -13.99 9.46
N LEU A 584 -14.86 -12.75 9.97
CA LEU A 584 -13.92 -12.28 11.01
C LEU A 584 -14.49 -12.41 12.43
N TYR A 585 -15.74 -12.89 12.57
CA TYR A 585 -16.26 -13.24 13.88
C TYR A 585 -15.60 -14.53 14.40
N PRO A 586 -15.15 -14.56 15.66
CA PRO A 586 -14.77 -15.80 16.30
C PRO A 586 -15.93 -16.79 16.29
N ASP A 587 -15.65 -18.05 15.93
CA ASP A 587 -16.66 -19.09 15.86
C ASP A 587 -17.12 -19.50 17.28
N ARG A 588 -18.40 -19.86 17.41
CA ARG A 588 -18.98 -20.28 18.69
C ARG A 588 -18.45 -21.64 19.17
N TYR A 589 -18.22 -22.56 18.24
CA TYR A 589 -17.83 -23.94 18.50
C TYR A 589 -16.32 -24.13 18.39
N PHE A 590 -15.65 -23.31 17.59
CA PHE A 590 -14.21 -23.39 17.36
C PHE A 590 -13.49 -22.16 17.92
N LYS A 591 -12.64 -22.36 18.93
CA LYS A 591 -11.91 -21.25 19.56
C LYS A 591 -10.71 -20.77 18.75
N ASN A 592 -10.31 -21.54 17.75
CA ASN A 592 -9.14 -21.33 16.91
C ASN A 592 -9.55 -21.41 15.44
N GLU A 593 -8.85 -20.66 14.58
CA GLU A 593 -8.96 -20.91 13.16
C GLU A 593 -8.30 -22.24 12.80
N MET A 594 -8.94 -23.02 11.94
CA MET A 594 -8.47 -24.34 11.52
C MET A 594 -8.76 -24.56 10.04
N GLU A 595 -7.81 -25.20 9.35
CA GLU A 595 -8.01 -25.79 8.02
C GLU A 595 -7.90 -27.31 8.10
N GLU A 596 -8.71 -28.03 7.31
CA GLU A 596 -8.65 -29.49 7.20
C GLU A 596 -8.22 -29.91 5.80
N THR A 597 -7.37 -30.93 5.71
CA THR A 597 -7.03 -31.61 4.46
C THR A 597 -7.06 -33.12 4.69
N ALA A 598 -7.13 -33.89 3.63
CA ALA A 598 -6.99 -35.34 3.65
C ALA A 598 -5.75 -35.77 2.87
N THR A 599 -5.19 -36.90 3.26
CA THR A 599 -4.21 -37.60 2.45
C THR A 599 -4.55 -39.08 2.40
N ASP A 600 -4.70 -39.59 1.19
CA ASP A 600 -4.90 -40.99 0.90
C ASP A 600 -3.56 -41.64 0.52
N TRP A 601 -3.29 -42.80 1.10
CA TRP A 601 -2.16 -43.65 0.77
C TRP A 601 -2.69 -44.96 0.23
N ASN A 602 -2.26 -45.35 -0.96
CA ASN A 602 -2.50 -46.66 -1.52
C ASN A 602 -1.14 -47.35 -1.65
N VAL A 603 -0.93 -48.38 -0.83
CA VAL A 603 0.35 -49.07 -0.76
C VAL A 603 0.15 -50.52 -1.15
N ILE A 604 0.97 -51.01 -2.08
CA ILE A 604 1.03 -52.43 -2.45
C ILE A 604 2.34 -53.03 -1.93
N ASP A 605 2.24 -54.11 -1.15
CA ASP A 605 3.39 -54.89 -0.69
C ASP A 605 3.32 -56.30 -1.32
N ASN A 606 4.38 -56.64 -2.02
CA ASN A 606 4.57 -57.92 -2.72
C ASN A 606 5.63 -58.77 -1.99
N TYR A 607 5.42 -59.11 -0.72
CA TYR A 607 6.42 -59.86 0.07
C TYR A 607 6.50 -61.35 -0.31
N LEU A 608 7.74 -61.87 -0.32
CA LEU A 608 8.11 -63.22 -0.77
C LEU A 608 8.08 -64.20 0.40
N ILE A 609 7.16 -65.18 0.37
CA ILE A 609 7.02 -66.17 1.45
C ILE A 609 7.57 -67.52 0.98
N PHE A 610 8.53 -68.07 1.74
CA PHE A 610 8.98 -69.46 1.59
C PHE A 610 8.15 -70.35 2.52
N GLY A 611 7.37 -71.27 1.93
CA GLY A 611 6.62 -72.28 2.68
C GLY A 611 7.53 -73.34 3.30
N GLY A 612 8.10 -73.08 4.47
CA GLY A 612 8.97 -74.03 5.18
C GLY A 612 10.34 -74.25 4.51
N ALA A 613 11.18 -75.09 5.13
CA ALA A 613 12.63 -75.18 4.88
C ALA A 613 13.06 -75.45 3.42
N HIS A 614 12.14 -75.85 2.52
CA HIS A 614 12.39 -76.02 1.08
C HIS A 614 11.18 -75.65 0.19
N GLY A 615 10.30 -74.75 0.62
CA GLY A 615 9.08 -74.40 -0.14
C GLY A 615 9.34 -73.54 -1.39
N THR A 616 8.55 -73.75 -2.44
CA THR A 616 8.47 -72.86 -3.61
C THR A 616 8.13 -71.43 -3.16
N PRO A 617 8.81 -70.40 -3.69
CA PRO A 617 8.48 -69.02 -3.38
C PRO A 617 7.06 -68.71 -3.85
N SER A 618 6.21 -68.27 -2.92
CA SER A 618 4.86 -67.78 -3.21
C SER A 618 4.81 -66.28 -2.94
N PHE A 619 4.30 -65.54 -3.90
CA PHE A 619 4.08 -64.10 -3.79
C PHE A 619 2.64 -63.87 -3.35
N ARG A 620 2.42 -63.08 -2.30
CA ARG A 620 1.09 -62.51 -2.02
C ARG A 620 1.12 -61.04 -2.40
N ASN A 621 0.29 -60.64 -3.35
CA ASN A 621 0.02 -59.23 -3.59
C ASN A 621 -0.93 -58.73 -2.50
N GLN A 622 -0.51 -57.72 -1.75
CA GLN A 622 -1.28 -57.15 -0.66
C GLN A 622 -1.40 -55.64 -0.86
N SER A 623 -2.63 -55.12 -0.89
CA SER A 623 -2.89 -53.68 -1.05
C SER A 623 -3.56 -53.11 0.21
N ALA A 624 -3.10 -51.97 0.70
CA ALA A 624 -3.70 -51.24 1.81
C ALA A 624 -4.01 -49.79 1.40
N ASN A 625 -5.23 -49.32 1.74
CA ASN A 625 -5.64 -47.93 1.57
C ASN A 625 -5.75 -47.26 2.95
N VAL A 626 -4.90 -46.26 3.22
CA VAL A 626 -4.88 -45.51 4.48
C VAL A 626 -5.18 -44.04 4.19
N THR A 627 -6.23 -43.49 4.78
CA THR A 627 -6.54 -42.07 4.72
C THR A 627 -6.26 -41.44 6.08
N TYR A 628 -5.52 -40.34 6.11
CA TYR A 628 -5.45 -39.45 7.26
C TYR A 628 -6.06 -38.08 6.96
N LYS A 629 -6.61 -37.45 7.99
CA LYS A 629 -7.05 -36.07 7.98
C LYS A 629 -6.01 -35.22 8.71
N THR A 630 -5.52 -34.18 8.08
CA THR A 630 -4.64 -33.20 8.69
C THR A 630 -5.44 -31.97 9.06
N ARG A 631 -5.36 -31.56 10.33
CA ARG A 631 -5.96 -30.33 10.87
C ARG A 631 -4.87 -29.35 11.22
N THR A 632 -4.91 -28.17 10.62
CA THR A 632 -3.92 -27.10 10.79
C THR A 632 -4.58 -25.95 11.53
N PHE A 633 -4.20 -25.75 12.79
CA PHE A 633 -4.72 -24.66 13.63
C PHE A 633 -3.81 -23.43 13.54
N ASN A 634 -4.42 -22.28 13.27
CA ASN A 634 -3.76 -21.00 13.11
C ASN A 634 -4.02 -20.06 14.29
N GLY A 635 -2.97 -19.30 14.61
CA GLY A 635 -2.98 -18.34 15.71
C GLY A 635 -3.76 -17.07 15.42
N TYR A 636 -3.90 -16.63 14.17
CA TYR A 636 -4.66 -15.41 13.81
C TYR A 636 -5.51 -15.69 12.58
N PHE A 637 -6.44 -14.78 12.27
CA PHE A 637 -7.00 -14.73 10.93
C PHE A 637 -5.87 -14.49 9.89
N PRO A 638 -5.72 -15.36 8.87
CA PRO A 638 -4.76 -15.20 7.78
C PRO A 638 -4.83 -13.83 7.11
N SER A 639 -3.67 -13.34 6.66
CA SER A 639 -3.54 -12.04 5.97
C SER A 639 -4.49 -11.89 4.78
N ARG A 640 -4.77 -12.99 4.05
CA ARG A 640 -5.73 -13.00 2.93
C ARG A 640 -7.08 -12.38 3.31
N TYR A 641 -7.57 -12.59 4.54
CA TYR A 641 -8.83 -12.03 5.04
C TYR A 641 -8.83 -10.50 5.21
N TYR A 642 -7.65 -9.88 5.19
CA TYR A 642 -7.45 -8.45 5.32
C TYR A 642 -7.05 -7.76 4.02
N THR A 643 -6.67 -8.51 2.96
CA THR A 643 -6.12 -7.93 1.71
C THR A 643 -7.03 -6.88 1.06
N PHE A 644 -8.35 -7.12 1.12
CA PHE A 644 -9.40 -6.26 0.55
C PHE A 644 -10.22 -5.55 1.63
N LEU A 645 -9.70 -5.48 2.86
CA LEU A 645 -10.38 -4.87 3.99
C LEU A 645 -9.83 -3.46 4.23
N ASN A 646 -10.65 -2.43 4.00
CA ASN A 646 -10.25 -1.03 4.22
C ASN A 646 -10.31 -0.63 5.71
N LYS A 647 -11.13 -1.31 6.51
CA LYS A 647 -11.23 -1.10 7.95
C LYS A 647 -11.69 -2.37 8.62
N LEU A 648 -11.21 -2.62 9.83
CA LEU A 648 -11.64 -3.79 10.59
C LEU A 648 -13.08 -3.64 11.07
N VAL A 649 -13.40 -2.46 11.64
CA VAL A 649 -14.70 -2.15 12.24
C VAL A 649 -15.36 -0.99 11.49
N TYR A 650 -16.63 -1.17 11.14
CA TYR A 650 -17.43 -0.25 10.35
C TYR A 650 -18.49 0.41 11.24
N TYR A 651 -18.52 1.74 11.24
CA TYR A 651 -19.57 2.54 11.90
C TYR A 651 -20.44 3.23 10.87
N ASN A 652 -21.77 3.09 11.00
CA ASN A 652 -22.72 3.78 10.12
C ASN A 652 -22.87 5.27 10.48
N LYS A 653 -22.51 5.64 11.71
CA LYS A 653 -22.61 7.01 12.23
C LYS A 653 -21.48 7.27 13.24
N VAL A 654 -20.91 8.47 13.15
CA VAL A 654 -19.99 9.05 14.14
C VAL A 654 -20.47 10.45 14.49
N THR A 655 -20.72 10.70 15.77
CA THR A 655 -21.10 12.02 16.27
C THR A 655 -19.88 12.69 16.92
N GLU A 656 -19.58 13.90 16.50
CA GLU A 656 -18.60 14.78 17.14
C GLU A 656 -19.34 15.81 18.01
N TYR A 657 -19.13 15.78 19.32
CA TYR A 657 -19.61 16.82 20.23
C TYR A 657 -18.55 17.92 20.38
N ILE A 658 -18.96 19.19 20.28
CA ILE A 658 -18.08 20.34 20.53
C ILE A 658 -18.10 20.65 22.03
N GLY A 659 -17.22 19.98 22.77
CA GLY A 659 -17.25 19.83 24.22
C GLY A 659 -17.49 18.36 24.61
N ASP A 660 -18.12 18.16 25.76
CA ASP A 660 -18.57 16.83 26.21
C ASP A 660 -19.98 16.53 25.69
N SER A 661 -20.27 15.25 25.45
CA SER A 661 -21.61 14.74 25.09
C SER A 661 -22.71 15.26 26.02
N SER A 662 -22.43 15.37 27.32
CA SER A 662 -23.31 15.98 28.32
C SER A 662 -23.26 17.51 28.34
N ASN A 663 -22.09 18.12 28.10
CA ASN A 663 -21.83 19.56 28.17
C ASN A 663 -21.08 20.07 26.93
N ASN A 664 -21.84 20.39 25.88
CA ASN A 664 -21.34 20.88 24.59
C ASN A 664 -22.13 22.11 24.13
N ILE A 665 -21.61 22.77 23.09
CA ILE A 665 -22.27 23.90 22.41
C ILE A 665 -22.96 23.51 21.09
N GLY A 666 -22.82 22.25 20.68
CA GLY A 666 -23.31 21.72 19.41
C GLY A 666 -22.69 20.36 19.09
N LYS A 667 -23.18 19.75 18.01
CA LYS A 667 -22.67 18.46 17.53
C LYS A 667 -22.69 18.36 16.01
N ILE A 668 -21.88 17.48 15.47
CA ILE A 668 -21.84 17.11 14.05
C ILE A 668 -22.10 15.62 13.95
N GLU A 669 -23.13 15.23 13.21
CA GLU A 669 -23.44 13.83 12.92
C GLU A 669 -22.95 13.49 11.51
N ASN A 670 -22.00 12.56 11.41
CA ASN A 670 -21.44 12.06 10.16
C ASN A 670 -21.95 10.64 9.93
N TYR A 671 -22.68 10.43 8.83
CA TYR A 671 -23.22 9.13 8.42
C TYR A 671 -22.41 8.56 7.26
N TYR A 672 -22.17 7.26 7.27
CA TYR A 672 -21.32 6.59 6.29
C TYR A 672 -22.06 5.45 5.61
N SER A 673 -21.89 5.34 4.29
CA SER A 673 -22.19 4.12 3.55
C SER A 673 -21.05 3.13 3.79
N ASN A 674 -21.32 1.93 4.28
CA ASN A 674 -20.29 0.92 4.53
C ASN A 674 -20.37 -0.20 3.50
N ASN A 675 -19.26 -0.45 2.81
CA ASN A 675 -19.11 -1.61 1.94
C ASN A 675 -18.30 -2.68 2.69
N ILE A 676 -19.00 -3.60 3.34
CA ILE A 676 -18.39 -4.68 4.12
C ILE A 676 -18.08 -5.84 3.17
N PRO A 677 -16.81 -6.27 3.05
CA PRO A 677 -16.43 -7.36 2.15
C PRO A 677 -17.23 -8.64 2.40
N GLN A 678 -17.61 -9.28 1.29
CA GLN A 678 -18.35 -10.54 1.29
C GLN A 678 -17.42 -11.72 1.02
N VAL A 679 -17.92 -12.93 1.26
CA VAL A 679 -17.23 -14.18 0.99
C VAL A 679 -18.09 -15.10 0.15
N GLN A 680 -17.44 -16.00 -0.56
CA GLN A 680 -18.04 -17.05 -1.37
C GLN A 680 -17.44 -18.39 -0.98
N GLU A 681 -18.23 -19.46 -1.06
CA GLU A 681 -17.73 -20.81 -0.78
C GLU A 681 -17.00 -21.37 -2.01
N TYR A 682 -15.92 -22.10 -1.76
CA TYR A 682 -15.26 -22.85 -2.82
C TYR A 682 -16.13 -24.02 -3.28
N ILE A 683 -15.99 -24.37 -4.55
CA ILE A 683 -16.67 -25.50 -5.18
C ILE A 683 -15.76 -26.72 -5.10
N PHE A 684 -16.25 -27.81 -4.50
CA PHE A 684 -15.57 -29.11 -4.43
C PHE A 684 -16.54 -30.26 -4.14
N ASP A 685 -16.09 -31.51 -4.30
CA ASP A 685 -16.84 -32.72 -4.02
C ASP A 685 -16.65 -33.18 -2.56
N ASN A 686 -17.70 -33.01 -1.76
CA ASN A 686 -17.71 -33.34 -0.33
C ASN A 686 -18.18 -34.77 -0.03
N ARG A 687 -18.53 -35.60 -1.03
CA ARG A 687 -19.18 -36.90 -0.81
C ARG A 687 -18.34 -37.88 0.00
N ASN A 688 -17.02 -37.78 -0.08
CA ASN A 688 -16.06 -38.69 0.55
C ASN A 688 -15.21 -38.04 1.65
N PHE A 689 -15.38 -36.73 1.90
CA PHE A 689 -14.65 -36.00 2.93
C PHE A 689 -15.51 -34.84 3.47
N SER A 690 -15.93 -34.95 4.73
CA SER A 690 -16.67 -33.88 5.41
C SER A 690 -15.71 -32.95 6.15
N PHE A 691 -15.78 -31.67 5.79
CA PHE A 691 -15.11 -30.59 6.51
C PHE A 691 -15.94 -30.18 7.71
N GLN A 692 -15.28 -29.82 8.81
CA GLN A 692 -15.93 -29.18 9.95
C GLN A 692 -16.25 -27.70 9.68
N ARG A 693 -15.52 -27.06 8.76
CA ARG A 693 -15.69 -25.66 8.38
C ARG A 693 -15.66 -25.50 6.86
N ASN A 694 -16.61 -24.77 6.30
CA ASN A 694 -16.60 -24.43 4.88
C ASN A 694 -15.39 -23.56 4.56
N LYS A 695 -14.76 -23.79 3.40
CA LYS A 695 -13.67 -22.96 2.91
C LYS A 695 -14.22 -21.77 2.13
N LEU A 696 -13.78 -20.58 2.49
CA LEU A 696 -14.28 -19.31 1.99
C LEU A 696 -13.19 -18.60 1.17
N ALA A 697 -13.58 -18.07 0.01
CA ALA A 697 -12.83 -17.08 -0.76
C ALA A 697 -13.46 -15.70 -0.52
N ILE A 698 -12.65 -14.65 -0.45
CA ILE A 698 -13.15 -13.27 -0.34
C ILE A 698 -13.56 -12.81 -1.73
N ASP A 699 -14.65 -12.05 -1.80
CA ASP A 699 -15.08 -11.42 -3.04
C ASP A 699 -14.29 -10.11 -3.26
N PRO A 700 -13.40 -10.03 -4.26
CA PRO A 700 -12.62 -8.83 -4.52
C PRO A 700 -13.31 -7.85 -5.47
N SER A 701 -14.57 -8.10 -5.89
CA SER A 701 -15.18 -7.36 -7.01
C SER A 701 -15.26 -5.86 -6.77
N ASN A 702 -15.65 -5.42 -5.57
CA ASN A 702 -15.98 -4.00 -5.32
C ASN A 702 -15.26 -3.42 -4.10
N PHE A 703 -14.11 -3.95 -3.68
CA PHE A 703 -13.44 -3.49 -2.44
C PHE A 703 -13.00 -2.02 -2.47
N TRP A 704 -12.82 -1.45 -3.67
CA TRP A 704 -12.43 -0.06 -3.89
C TRP A 704 -13.61 0.93 -3.79
N SER A 705 -14.86 0.45 -3.75
CA SER A 705 -16.08 1.26 -3.67
C SER A 705 -16.64 1.33 -2.24
N GLY A 706 -17.32 2.42 -1.92
CA GLY A 706 -18.05 2.66 -0.68
C GLY A 706 -17.19 3.23 0.44
N ASN A 707 -17.66 3.10 1.68
CA ASN A 707 -17.02 3.63 2.89
C ASN A 707 -16.94 5.16 2.97
N ASN A 708 -17.70 5.85 2.12
CA ASN A 708 -17.77 7.30 2.05
C ASN A 708 -18.82 7.91 2.99
N LEU A 709 -18.62 9.20 3.29
CA LEU A 709 -19.57 10.02 4.04
C LEU A 709 -20.83 10.24 3.20
N SER A 710 -21.96 9.68 3.60
CA SER A 710 -23.24 9.78 2.88
C SER A 710 -24.09 10.97 3.35
N GLN A 711 -23.92 11.41 4.59
CA GLN A 711 -24.64 12.58 5.12
C GLN A 711 -23.87 13.23 6.27
N LYS A 712 -23.88 14.56 6.32
CA LYS A 712 -23.37 15.36 7.42
C LYS A 712 -24.46 16.29 7.95
N ILE A 713 -24.72 16.27 9.24
CA ILE A 713 -25.66 17.20 9.89
C ILE A 713 -24.96 17.96 11.00
N GLU A 714 -24.96 19.29 10.92
CA GLU A 714 -24.41 20.17 11.92
C GLU A 714 -25.54 20.76 12.78
N TYR A 715 -25.35 20.72 14.09
CA TYR A 715 -26.31 21.22 15.08
C TYR A 715 -25.67 22.25 16.00
N LYS A 716 -26.44 23.29 16.31
CA LYS A 716 -26.18 24.19 17.43
C LYS A 716 -27.05 23.78 18.63
N LYS A 717 -26.50 23.89 19.83
CA LYS A 717 -27.27 23.69 21.06
C LYS A 717 -27.97 24.99 21.45
N GLY A 718 -29.31 24.95 21.52
CA GLY A 718 -30.14 26.08 21.92
C GLY A 718 -30.23 26.25 23.45
N SER A 719 -30.82 27.37 23.88
CA SER A 719 -30.94 27.76 25.30
C SER A 719 -31.69 26.75 26.18
N ASN A 720 -32.56 25.93 25.59
CA ASN A 720 -33.36 24.91 26.28
C ASN A 720 -32.72 23.50 26.24
N ASN A 721 -31.41 23.41 25.96
CA ASN A 721 -30.69 22.13 25.82
C ASN A 721 -31.15 21.28 24.62
N THR A 722 -31.88 21.86 23.67
CA THR A 722 -32.35 21.23 22.43
C THR A 722 -31.38 21.49 21.28
N TYR A 723 -31.17 20.50 20.40
CA TYR A 723 -30.34 20.65 19.21
C TYR A 723 -31.15 21.19 18.03
N VAL A 724 -30.67 22.27 17.41
CA VAL A 724 -31.25 22.87 16.21
C VAL A 724 -30.29 22.66 15.05
N LYS A 725 -30.79 22.14 13.92
CA LYS A 725 -29.98 21.96 12.70
C LYS A 725 -29.58 23.32 12.16
N VAL A 726 -28.30 23.46 11.78
CA VAL A 726 -27.80 24.67 11.08
C VAL A 726 -27.43 24.37 9.64
N ARG A 727 -27.00 23.14 9.36
CA ARG A 727 -26.63 22.67 8.03
C ARG A 727 -26.85 21.18 7.90
N LYS A 728 -27.36 20.74 6.76
CA LYS A 728 -27.38 19.34 6.34
C LYS A 728 -26.76 19.23 4.96
N THR A 729 -25.86 18.29 4.77
CA THR A 729 -25.27 17.99 3.46
C THR A 729 -25.44 16.50 3.18
N ASP A 730 -26.15 16.16 2.12
CA ASP A 730 -26.30 14.79 1.61
C ASP A 730 -25.32 14.58 0.44
N TYR A 731 -24.67 13.42 0.42
CA TYR A 731 -23.71 13.01 -0.60
C TYR A 731 -24.20 11.73 -1.27
N ASP A 732 -24.30 11.75 -2.59
CA ASP A 732 -24.66 10.60 -3.42
C ASP A 732 -23.49 10.27 -4.34
N TYR A 733 -23.13 9.00 -4.39
CA TYR A 733 -21.96 8.49 -5.10
C TYR A 733 -22.39 7.53 -6.21
N GLN A 734 -21.56 7.41 -7.23
CA GLN A 734 -21.78 6.51 -8.36
C GLN A 734 -20.50 5.78 -8.74
N ASP A 735 -20.61 4.46 -8.86
CA ASP A 735 -19.57 3.59 -9.36
C ASP A 735 -19.48 3.62 -10.89
N TYR A 736 -18.25 3.63 -11.39
CA TYR A 736 -17.92 3.47 -12.80
C TYR A 736 -16.95 2.31 -12.96
N ILE A 737 -17.40 1.23 -13.59
CA ILE A 737 -16.58 0.06 -13.92
C ILE A 737 -15.92 0.29 -15.29
N VAL A 738 -14.59 0.26 -15.32
CA VAL A 738 -13.80 0.41 -16.55
C VAL A 738 -13.38 -0.94 -17.11
N ASP A 739 -13.11 -1.91 -16.23
CA ASP A 739 -12.67 -3.24 -16.62
C ASP A 739 -13.12 -4.31 -15.62
N GLU A 740 -13.30 -5.53 -16.10
CA GLU A 740 -13.63 -6.71 -15.29
C GLU A 740 -12.61 -7.80 -15.57
N ILE A 741 -12.00 -8.33 -14.51
CA ILE A 741 -10.88 -9.25 -14.60
C ILE A 741 -11.19 -10.48 -13.77
N TYR A 742 -10.87 -11.65 -14.28
CA TYR A 742 -11.19 -12.92 -13.65
C TYR A 742 -9.93 -13.74 -13.41
N ASP A 743 -9.88 -14.39 -12.26
CA ASP A 743 -8.88 -15.41 -11.92
C ASP A 743 -9.59 -16.62 -11.29
N THR A 744 -8.86 -17.66 -10.93
CA THR A 744 -9.41 -18.80 -10.18
C THR A 744 -8.49 -19.19 -9.04
N SER A 745 -8.98 -18.99 -7.82
CA SER A 745 -8.32 -19.50 -6.62
C SER A 745 -8.51 -21.00 -6.52
N ILE A 746 -7.44 -21.72 -6.24
CA ILE A 746 -7.42 -23.18 -6.15
C ILE A 746 -6.80 -23.55 -4.82
N PHE A 747 -7.38 -24.54 -4.15
CA PHE A 747 -6.72 -25.20 -3.05
C PHE A 747 -6.82 -26.71 -3.18
N LYS A 748 -5.69 -27.37 -2.97
CA LYS A 748 -5.66 -28.82 -2.81
C LYS A 748 -6.11 -29.17 -1.40
N TYR A 749 -7.13 -30.01 -1.29
CA TYR A 749 -7.64 -30.47 0.00
C TYR A 749 -7.52 -31.96 0.22
N LYS A 750 -7.22 -32.69 -0.85
CA LYS A 750 -6.93 -34.11 -0.79
C LYS A 750 -5.63 -34.40 -1.52
N THR A 751 -4.68 -34.98 -0.83
CA THR A 751 -3.42 -35.48 -1.41
C THR A 751 -3.50 -36.99 -1.57
N PHE A 752 -2.79 -37.55 -2.54
CA PHE A 752 -2.69 -38.98 -2.73
C PHE A 752 -1.24 -39.43 -2.88
N TYR A 753 -0.88 -40.55 -2.26
CA TYR A 753 0.40 -41.23 -2.37
C TYR A 753 0.17 -42.68 -2.79
N GLY A 754 0.69 -43.05 -3.97
CA GLY A 754 0.69 -44.43 -4.46
C GLY A 754 2.10 -45.00 -4.41
N MET A 755 2.30 -46.12 -3.72
CA MET A 755 3.65 -46.70 -3.59
C MET A 755 3.66 -48.23 -3.49
N GLU A 756 4.75 -48.82 -3.95
CA GLU A 756 5.04 -50.24 -3.76
C GLU A 756 6.17 -50.41 -2.74
N ALA A 757 5.95 -51.22 -1.71
CA ALA A 757 6.84 -51.36 -0.57
C ALA A 757 7.69 -52.64 -0.68
N ASN A 758 8.83 -52.64 -1.40
CA ASN A 758 9.81 -53.76 -1.27
C ASN A 758 11.28 -53.46 -1.63
N GLN A 759 12.19 -54.31 -1.12
CA GLN A 759 13.66 -54.09 -1.03
C GLN A 759 14.48 -54.40 -2.31
N ASP A 760 13.88 -54.87 -3.41
CA ASP A 760 14.63 -55.34 -4.60
C ASP A 760 14.53 -54.35 -5.78
N LYS A 761 15.64 -53.66 -6.08
CA LYS A 761 15.67 -52.37 -6.83
C LYS A 761 15.33 -52.43 -8.33
N ASP A 762 15.33 -53.61 -8.96
CA ASP A 762 15.40 -53.70 -10.44
C ASP A 762 14.18 -54.32 -11.14
N ARG A 763 13.33 -55.11 -10.47
CA ARG A 763 12.22 -55.84 -11.15
C ARG A 763 10.82 -55.21 -11.02
N TYR A 764 10.64 -54.21 -10.15
CA TYR A 764 9.30 -53.73 -9.72
C TYR A 764 9.02 -52.23 -10.02
N LYS A 765 9.87 -51.56 -10.81
CA LYS A 765 9.64 -50.17 -11.28
C LYS A 765 8.37 -49.99 -12.15
N ASN A 766 7.82 -51.08 -12.72
CA ASN A 766 6.70 -51.02 -13.65
C ASN A 766 5.31 -51.00 -12.98
N GLU A 767 5.14 -51.58 -11.79
CA GLU A 767 3.82 -51.68 -11.11
C GLU A 767 3.46 -50.42 -10.32
N SER A 768 4.44 -49.80 -9.65
CA SER A 768 4.29 -48.44 -9.07
C SER A 768 3.81 -47.39 -10.09
N MET A 769 4.26 -47.51 -11.35
CA MET A 769 3.83 -46.65 -12.45
C MET A 769 2.38 -46.93 -12.90
N ALA A 770 1.87 -48.15 -12.74
CA ALA A 770 0.48 -48.50 -13.05
C ALA A 770 -0.50 -47.92 -12.01
N ILE A 771 -0.15 -47.96 -10.72
CA ILE A 771 -0.93 -47.35 -9.63
C ILE A 771 -0.99 -45.83 -9.84
N ALA A 772 0.15 -45.19 -10.11
CA ALA A 772 0.21 -43.77 -10.39
C ALA A 772 -0.66 -43.36 -11.61
N LYS A 773 -0.70 -44.19 -12.66
CA LYS A 773 -1.56 -43.97 -13.83
C LYS A 773 -3.06 -44.09 -13.51
N GLU A 774 -3.45 -45.14 -12.80
CA GLU A 774 -4.86 -45.37 -12.43
C GLU A 774 -5.41 -44.20 -11.61
N GLU A 775 -4.60 -43.71 -10.67
CA GLU A 775 -5.00 -42.64 -9.76
C GLU A 775 -5.02 -41.28 -10.47
N LEU A 776 -4.08 -41.04 -11.39
CA LEU A 776 -4.14 -39.85 -12.24
C LEU A 776 -5.39 -39.85 -13.15
N GLU A 777 -5.81 -41.01 -13.68
CA GLU A 777 -7.08 -41.12 -14.38
C GLU A 777 -8.29 -40.88 -13.46
N ARG A 778 -8.23 -41.24 -12.18
CA ARG A 778 -9.29 -40.89 -11.20
C ARG A 778 -9.36 -39.39 -10.95
N ILE A 779 -8.21 -38.72 -10.77
CA ILE A 779 -8.14 -37.26 -10.62
C ILE A 779 -8.71 -36.58 -11.87
N LYS A 780 -8.32 -37.03 -13.06
CA LYS A 780 -8.82 -36.51 -14.34
C LYS A 780 -10.34 -36.65 -14.50
N ASN A 781 -10.91 -37.77 -14.08
CA ASN A 781 -12.35 -38.03 -14.18
C ASN A 781 -13.18 -37.30 -13.11
N ASN A 782 -12.60 -36.97 -11.95
CA ASN A 782 -13.27 -36.21 -10.89
C ASN A 782 -12.29 -35.31 -10.12
N PRO A 783 -11.79 -34.22 -10.72
CA PRO A 783 -10.76 -33.38 -10.10
C PRO A 783 -11.31 -32.63 -8.88
N ALA A 784 -12.62 -32.36 -8.87
CA ALA A 784 -13.32 -31.74 -7.75
C ALA A 784 -13.26 -32.58 -6.47
N ALA A 785 -12.88 -33.87 -6.51
CA ALA A 785 -12.66 -34.70 -5.32
C ALA A 785 -11.30 -34.47 -4.63
N TYR A 786 -10.42 -33.69 -5.26
CA TYR A 786 -9.07 -33.42 -4.78
C TYR A 786 -8.77 -31.93 -4.60
N PHE A 787 -9.40 -31.10 -5.44
CA PHE A 787 -9.21 -29.65 -5.46
C PHE A 787 -10.54 -28.95 -5.26
N GLY A 788 -10.52 -27.91 -4.45
CA GLY A 788 -11.57 -26.92 -4.44
C GLY A 788 -11.13 -25.70 -5.22
N TYR A 789 -12.06 -25.11 -5.95
CA TYR A 789 -11.78 -23.93 -6.76
C TYR A 789 -12.85 -22.87 -6.59
N LYS A 790 -12.45 -21.63 -6.86
CA LYS A 790 -13.36 -20.51 -6.93
C LYS A 790 -12.88 -19.48 -7.93
N THR A 791 -13.70 -19.22 -8.94
CA THR A 791 -13.47 -18.09 -9.85
C THR A 791 -13.78 -16.78 -9.12
N GLN A 792 -12.82 -15.85 -9.14
CA GLN A 792 -12.97 -14.53 -8.54
C GLN A 792 -13.14 -13.48 -9.64
N LYS A 793 -13.91 -12.43 -9.34
CA LYS A 793 -14.07 -11.26 -10.19
C LYS A 793 -13.43 -10.07 -9.51
N TYR A 794 -12.51 -9.42 -10.18
CA TYR A 794 -11.98 -8.10 -9.86
C TYR A 794 -12.61 -7.09 -10.79
N THR A 795 -12.84 -5.87 -10.31
CA THR A 795 -13.22 -4.77 -11.19
C THR A 795 -12.24 -3.62 -11.04
N SER A 796 -11.76 -3.08 -12.16
CA SER A 796 -11.08 -1.79 -12.16
C SER A 796 -12.16 -0.72 -12.31
N GLY A 797 -12.49 -0.06 -11.21
CA GLY A 797 -13.50 1.00 -11.21
C GLY A 797 -13.21 2.09 -10.20
N ILE A 798 -13.98 3.18 -10.28
CA ILE A 798 -13.86 4.33 -9.38
C ILE A 798 -15.25 4.76 -8.92
N GLU A 799 -15.36 5.10 -7.64
CA GLU A 799 -16.56 5.70 -7.07
C GLU A 799 -16.39 7.22 -7.06
N ASN A 800 -17.34 7.92 -7.67
CA ASN A 800 -17.30 9.37 -7.82
C ASN A 800 -18.49 10.03 -7.12
N LEU A 801 -18.26 11.22 -6.55
CA LEU A 801 -19.32 12.05 -5.97
C LEU A 801 -20.24 12.60 -7.07
N LYS A 802 -21.39 11.95 -7.25
CA LYS A 802 -22.38 12.28 -8.27
C LYS A 802 -23.22 13.48 -7.87
N THR A 803 -23.73 13.51 -6.64
CA THR A 803 -24.61 14.60 -6.18
C THR A 803 -24.22 15.07 -4.80
N THR A 804 -24.27 16.38 -4.57
CA THR A 804 -24.22 16.98 -3.23
C THR A 804 -25.43 17.88 -3.06
N THR A 805 -26.22 17.67 -2.01
CA THR A 805 -27.34 18.54 -1.65
C THR A 805 -27.06 19.17 -0.30
N GLU A 806 -26.86 20.48 -0.28
CA GLU A 806 -26.68 21.26 0.96
C GLU A 806 -27.97 22.02 1.28
N GLU A 807 -28.45 21.87 2.50
CA GLU A 807 -29.58 22.59 3.08
C GLU A 807 -29.09 23.42 4.27
N LEU A 808 -29.24 24.74 4.19
CA LEU A 808 -28.92 25.69 5.25
C LEU A 808 -30.21 26.12 5.95
N PHE A 809 -30.25 25.98 7.28
CA PHE A 809 -31.43 26.29 8.08
C PHE A 809 -31.28 27.64 8.76
N PHE A 810 -32.35 28.44 8.73
CA PHE A 810 -32.43 29.72 9.43
C PHE A 810 -33.16 29.57 10.77
N ASP A 811 -32.97 30.55 11.67
CA ASP A 811 -33.57 30.55 13.01
C ASP A 811 -35.11 30.60 12.97
N ASP A 812 -35.71 31.06 11.86
CA ASP A 812 -37.17 31.11 11.65
C ASP A 812 -37.76 29.77 11.17
N GLY A 813 -36.93 28.74 11.01
CA GLY A 813 -37.33 27.40 10.55
C GLY A 813 -37.39 27.24 9.03
N THR A 814 -37.11 28.29 8.25
CA THR A 814 -36.96 28.19 6.79
C THR A 814 -35.60 27.61 6.42
N SER A 815 -35.46 27.13 5.18
CA SER A 815 -34.20 26.66 4.65
C SER A 815 -33.98 27.07 3.19
N ILE A 816 -32.70 27.12 2.79
CA ILE A 816 -32.30 27.18 1.38
C ILE A 816 -31.53 25.92 1.02
N VAL A 817 -31.78 25.43 -0.19
CA VAL A 817 -31.21 24.20 -0.73
C VAL A 817 -30.37 24.55 -1.96
N GLN A 818 -29.17 23.98 -2.01
CA GLN A 818 -28.31 23.98 -3.16
C GLN A 818 -27.94 22.54 -3.53
N THR A 819 -28.17 22.17 -4.78
CA THR A 819 -27.79 20.85 -5.30
C THR A 819 -26.72 21.01 -6.38
N VAL A 820 -25.65 20.24 -6.28
CA VAL A 820 -24.57 20.12 -7.27
C VAL A 820 -24.59 18.70 -7.82
N ASN A 821 -24.73 18.55 -9.14
CA ASN A 821 -24.65 17.28 -9.86
C ASN A 821 -23.36 17.26 -10.70
N ASN A 822 -22.54 16.24 -10.54
CA ASN A 822 -21.31 16.05 -11.30
C ASN A 822 -21.47 14.87 -12.28
N GLU A 823 -20.97 15.06 -13.49
CA GLU A 823 -20.86 14.02 -14.50
C GLU A 823 -19.39 13.83 -14.87
N TYR A 824 -18.98 12.59 -15.08
CA TYR A 824 -17.61 12.19 -15.34
C TYR A 824 -17.46 11.62 -16.76
N ASP A 825 -16.23 11.61 -17.29
CA ASP A 825 -15.96 11.02 -18.59
C ASP A 825 -16.17 9.50 -18.57
N VAL A 826 -16.83 8.95 -19.60
CA VAL A 826 -17.18 7.52 -19.64
C VAL A 826 -15.96 6.62 -19.78
N ASN A 827 -14.94 7.07 -20.53
CA ASN A 827 -13.74 6.27 -20.78
C ASN A 827 -12.62 6.55 -19.77
N LYS A 828 -12.66 7.70 -19.09
CA LYS A 828 -11.73 8.07 -18.01
C LYS A 828 -12.51 8.68 -16.84
N PRO A 829 -13.23 7.86 -16.05
CA PRO A 829 -14.13 8.34 -15.01
C PRO A 829 -13.45 9.11 -13.87
N SER A 830 -12.12 9.16 -13.81
CA SER A 830 -11.39 10.07 -12.91
C SER A 830 -11.48 11.56 -13.29
N PHE A 831 -11.96 11.90 -14.50
CA PHE A 831 -12.07 13.29 -14.97
C PHE A 831 -13.53 13.74 -15.00
N MET A 832 -13.81 14.84 -14.31
CA MET A 832 -15.13 15.46 -14.32
C MET A 832 -15.39 16.16 -15.66
N ARG A 833 -16.41 15.75 -16.38
CA ARG A 833 -16.80 16.35 -17.67
C ARG A 833 -17.76 17.54 -17.48
N GLN A 834 -18.59 17.49 -16.45
CA GLN A 834 -19.60 18.53 -16.18
C GLN A 834 -19.89 18.64 -14.69
N SER A 835 -20.17 19.86 -14.22
CA SER A 835 -20.76 20.13 -12.90
C SER A 835 -21.92 21.09 -13.06
N ALA A 836 -23.11 20.72 -12.58
CA ALA A 836 -24.34 21.51 -12.67
C ALA A 836 -24.84 21.84 -11.27
N SER A 837 -24.94 23.12 -10.93
CA SER A 837 -25.52 23.57 -9.66
C SER A 837 -26.88 24.24 -9.87
N SER A 838 -27.78 23.99 -8.93
CA SER A 838 -29.10 24.62 -8.85
C SER A 838 -29.33 25.14 -7.43
N ASN A 839 -29.95 26.31 -7.31
CA ASN A 839 -30.35 26.89 -6.03
C ASN A 839 -31.88 26.89 -5.87
N SER A 840 -32.39 27.28 -4.70
CA SER A 840 -33.85 27.38 -4.43
C SER A 840 -34.62 28.37 -5.31
N ARG A 841 -33.96 29.07 -6.24
CA ARG A 841 -34.59 29.93 -7.26
C ARG A 841 -34.56 29.30 -8.66
N GLU A 842 -34.22 28.01 -8.76
CA GLU A 842 -34.07 27.25 -10.00
C GLU A 842 -33.05 27.84 -10.99
N GLU A 843 -32.12 28.67 -10.49
CA GLU A 843 -31.02 29.14 -11.32
C GLU A 843 -30.05 27.99 -11.57
N ASN A 844 -29.94 27.57 -12.83
CA ASN A 844 -29.06 26.48 -13.23
C ASN A 844 -27.74 27.03 -13.76
N LEU A 845 -26.64 26.74 -13.07
CA LEU A 845 -25.28 27.02 -13.51
C LEU A 845 -24.60 25.71 -13.90
N VAL A 846 -24.16 25.58 -15.15
CA VAL A 846 -23.45 24.39 -15.62
C VAL A 846 -22.03 24.76 -16.03
N GLN A 847 -21.04 24.03 -15.54
CA GLN A 847 -19.65 24.09 -15.99
C GLN A 847 -19.34 22.82 -16.79
N LYS A 848 -18.76 22.96 -17.97
CA LYS A 848 -18.25 21.86 -18.79
C LYS A 848 -16.73 21.95 -18.91
N PHE A 849 -16.07 20.81 -18.88
CA PHE A 849 -14.60 20.71 -18.89
C PHE A 849 -14.14 19.85 -20.07
N LEU A 850 -13.06 20.28 -20.72
CA LEU A 850 -12.43 19.58 -21.84
C LEU A 850 -10.95 19.36 -21.52
N TYR A 851 -10.48 18.13 -21.72
CA TYR A 851 -9.11 17.69 -21.42
C TYR A 851 -8.38 17.25 -22.69
N PRO A 852 -7.03 17.05 -22.66
CA PRO A 852 -6.24 16.73 -23.84
C PRO A 852 -6.71 15.44 -24.53
N PHE A 853 -7.11 14.43 -23.76
CA PHE A 853 -7.54 13.13 -24.29
C PHE A 853 -8.91 13.15 -24.98
N ASN A 854 -9.65 14.26 -24.88
CA ASN A 854 -10.87 14.47 -25.67
C ASN A 854 -10.55 14.96 -27.09
N ILE A 855 -9.29 15.30 -27.38
CA ILE A 855 -8.83 15.87 -28.65
C ILE A 855 -7.76 14.98 -29.28
N ASN A 856 -8.07 14.38 -30.44
CA ASN A 856 -7.20 13.39 -31.09
C ASN A 856 -6.25 13.98 -32.15
N THR A 857 -6.04 15.30 -32.16
CA THR A 857 -5.25 15.99 -33.20
C THR A 857 -4.11 16.81 -32.59
N GLY A 858 -3.07 17.04 -33.39
CA GLY A 858 -1.98 17.96 -33.06
C GLY A 858 -1.25 17.64 -31.74
N ILE A 859 -1.03 18.68 -30.94
CA ILE A 859 -0.30 18.62 -29.67
C ILE A 859 -1.01 17.76 -28.61
N TYR A 860 -2.35 17.73 -28.62
CA TYR A 860 -3.16 17.06 -27.60
C TYR A 860 -3.07 15.54 -27.68
N ASN A 861 -2.93 15.00 -28.90
CA ASN A 861 -2.60 13.58 -29.09
C ASN A 861 -1.20 13.25 -28.53
N GLN A 862 -0.22 14.15 -28.70
CA GLN A 862 1.12 13.97 -28.12
C GLN A 862 1.09 14.03 -26.58
N MET A 863 0.33 14.97 -25.99
CA MET A 863 0.11 15.06 -24.55
C MET A 863 -0.50 13.76 -24.01
N THR A 864 -1.54 13.26 -24.69
CA THR A 864 -2.21 11.99 -24.32
C THR A 864 -1.26 10.80 -24.39
N ASN A 865 -0.40 10.72 -25.42
CA ASN A 865 0.62 9.68 -25.54
C ASN A 865 1.67 9.76 -24.41
N ALA A 866 2.03 10.97 -23.99
CA ALA A 866 2.91 11.22 -22.84
C ALA A 866 2.23 11.06 -21.46
N ASN A 867 0.94 10.67 -21.43
CA ASN A 867 0.10 10.59 -20.23
C ASN A 867 -0.11 11.92 -19.50
N VAL A 868 0.01 13.05 -20.20
CA VAL A 868 -0.37 14.37 -19.70
C VAL A 868 -1.85 14.61 -20.01
N LEU A 869 -2.72 14.19 -19.09
CA LEU A 869 -4.17 14.11 -19.26
C LEU A 869 -4.92 15.17 -18.45
N SER A 870 -4.36 15.63 -17.34
CA SER A 870 -5.02 16.52 -16.38
C SER A 870 -5.10 18.02 -16.73
N PRO A 871 -4.28 18.59 -17.65
CA PRO A 871 -4.43 20.01 -18.01
C PRO A 871 -5.81 20.35 -18.58
N LEU A 872 -6.44 21.42 -18.06
CA LEU A 872 -7.75 21.86 -18.52
C LEU A 872 -7.61 22.69 -19.81
N ILE A 873 -8.17 22.21 -20.92
CA ILE A 873 -8.06 22.84 -22.24
C ILE A 873 -9.17 23.86 -22.47
N GLU A 874 -10.41 23.50 -22.17
CA GLU A 874 -11.57 24.40 -22.28
C GLU A 874 -12.46 24.29 -21.06
N LYS A 875 -12.93 25.44 -20.55
CA LYS A 875 -13.93 25.54 -19.49
C LYS A 875 -15.07 26.42 -19.95
N THR A 876 -16.26 25.85 -20.10
CA THR A 876 -17.47 26.58 -20.55
C THR A 876 -18.47 26.69 -19.40
N ALA A 877 -18.94 27.90 -19.09
CA ALA A 877 -20.01 28.12 -18.13
C ALA A 877 -21.32 28.49 -18.83
N LEU A 878 -22.42 27.88 -18.38
CA LEU A 878 -23.77 28.13 -18.85
C LEU A 878 -24.65 28.58 -17.69
N LYS A 879 -25.56 29.52 -17.95
CA LYS A 879 -26.69 29.87 -17.08
C LYS A 879 -27.98 29.59 -17.83
N ASN A 880 -28.86 28.73 -17.28
CA ASN A 880 -30.14 28.35 -17.90
C ASN A 880 -29.99 27.92 -19.37
N ASN A 881 -29.06 26.97 -19.63
CA ASN A 881 -28.70 26.43 -20.95
C ASN A 881 -28.15 27.44 -21.99
N LYS A 882 -27.81 28.65 -21.56
CA LYS A 882 -27.12 29.64 -22.39
C LYS A 882 -25.71 29.84 -21.90
N ILE A 883 -24.75 29.89 -22.83
CA ILE A 883 -23.35 30.14 -22.52
C ILE A 883 -23.20 31.58 -22.04
N ILE A 884 -22.56 31.73 -20.88
CA ILE A 884 -22.26 33.04 -20.29
C ILE A 884 -20.77 33.39 -20.40
N ASN A 885 -19.89 32.39 -20.41
CA ASN A 885 -18.49 32.53 -20.73
C ASN A 885 -17.89 31.18 -21.13
N SER A 886 -16.76 31.22 -21.84
CA SER A 886 -15.88 30.08 -22.01
C SER A 886 -14.44 30.55 -22.12
N THR A 887 -13.51 29.73 -21.62
CA THR A 887 -12.06 29.99 -21.68
C THR A 887 -11.33 28.83 -22.32
N ILE A 888 -10.38 29.09 -23.22
CA ILE A 888 -9.49 28.10 -23.83
C ILE A 888 -8.05 28.41 -23.44
N LEU A 889 -7.30 27.39 -23.02
CA LEU A 889 -5.85 27.42 -22.92
C LEU A 889 -5.25 26.46 -23.96
N THR A 890 -4.64 27.01 -25.01
CA THR A 890 -3.92 26.19 -26.01
C THR A 890 -2.52 25.85 -25.52
N TYR A 891 -1.93 24.81 -26.10
CA TYR A 891 -0.62 24.30 -25.73
C TYR A 891 0.28 24.17 -26.97
N LYS A 892 1.58 24.29 -26.75
CA LYS A 892 2.63 24.00 -27.73
C LYS A 892 3.72 23.15 -27.13
N LYS A 893 4.57 22.58 -27.98
CA LYS A 893 5.79 21.88 -27.56
C LYS A 893 6.93 22.90 -27.40
N SER A 894 7.64 22.84 -26.29
CA SER A 894 8.88 23.59 -26.03
C SER A 894 9.92 22.61 -25.49
N ASP A 895 10.97 22.34 -26.27
CA ASP A 895 11.84 21.16 -26.08
C ASP A 895 11.01 19.88 -25.93
N GLU A 896 11.10 19.18 -24.79
CA GLU A 896 10.31 17.98 -24.47
C GLU A 896 9.09 18.26 -23.60
N ASN A 897 8.83 19.53 -23.26
CA ASN A 897 7.73 19.91 -22.38
C ASN A 897 6.49 20.37 -23.17
N PHE A 898 5.32 20.19 -22.58
CA PHE A 898 4.05 20.75 -23.06
C PHE A 898 3.73 21.99 -22.25
N VAL A 899 3.78 23.15 -22.90
CA VAL A 899 3.63 24.45 -22.24
C VAL A 899 2.43 25.20 -22.80
N PRO A 900 1.79 26.07 -22.00
CA PRO A 900 0.76 26.97 -22.51
C PRO A 900 1.22 27.78 -23.73
N GLU A 901 0.31 28.09 -24.63
CA GLU A 901 0.59 28.90 -25.82
C GLU A 901 -0.27 30.16 -25.84
N GLN A 902 -1.59 30.01 -25.80
CA GLN A 902 -2.51 31.14 -25.88
C GLN A 902 -3.74 30.91 -25.00
N ASN A 903 -4.18 31.97 -24.33
CA ASN A 903 -5.43 31.99 -23.57
C ASN A 903 -6.48 32.81 -24.32
N TYR A 904 -7.67 32.25 -24.54
CA TYR A 904 -8.81 32.92 -25.18
C TYR A 904 -10.02 32.96 -24.24
N ILE A 905 -10.78 34.05 -24.34
CA ILE A 905 -12.06 34.20 -23.63
C ILE A 905 -13.13 34.62 -24.64
N THR A 906 -14.35 34.11 -24.47
CA THR A 906 -15.50 34.49 -25.29
C THR A 906 -15.89 35.96 -25.09
N GLN A 907 -16.22 36.67 -26.18
CA GLN A 907 -16.74 38.05 -26.15
C GLN A 907 -18.25 38.04 -26.36
N LEU A 908 -19.01 37.82 -25.29
CA LEU A 908 -20.47 37.73 -25.33
C LEU A 908 -21.10 39.00 -24.74
N ASN A 909 -21.90 39.72 -25.55
CA ASN A 909 -22.71 40.84 -25.05
C ASN A 909 -23.97 40.35 -24.32
N THR A 910 -24.46 39.18 -24.68
CA THR A 910 -25.61 38.50 -24.09
C THR A 910 -25.37 37.00 -24.08
N PRO A 911 -25.97 36.24 -23.14
CA PRO A 911 -25.86 34.79 -23.14
C PRO A 911 -26.39 34.17 -24.45
N ILE A 912 -25.64 33.23 -25.04
CA ILE A 912 -25.98 32.60 -26.33
C ILE A 912 -26.45 31.15 -26.17
N PRO A 913 -27.35 30.63 -27.02
CA PRO A 913 -27.73 29.22 -27.01
C PRO A 913 -26.56 28.29 -27.28
N LEU A 914 -26.52 27.12 -26.62
CA LEU A 914 -25.49 26.10 -26.84
C LEU A 914 -25.41 25.62 -28.30
N SER A 915 -26.52 25.62 -29.04
CA SER A 915 -26.55 25.24 -30.47
C SER A 915 -25.78 26.20 -31.39
N GLN A 916 -25.42 27.39 -30.91
CA GLN A 916 -24.67 28.40 -31.66
C GLN A 916 -23.18 28.45 -31.26
N PHE A 917 -22.70 27.46 -30.50
CA PHE A 917 -21.34 27.42 -29.99
C PHE A 917 -20.70 26.06 -30.23
N ALA A 918 -19.55 26.06 -30.89
CA ALA A 918 -18.74 24.88 -31.13
C ALA A 918 -17.65 24.71 -30.06
N THR A 919 -17.59 23.53 -29.45
CA THR A 919 -16.47 23.15 -28.56
C THR A 919 -15.16 23.12 -29.33
N PHE A 920 -14.06 23.52 -28.68
CA PHE A 920 -12.74 23.51 -29.29
C PHE A 920 -12.31 22.08 -29.67
N ASN A 921 -11.83 21.92 -30.90
CA ASN A 921 -11.46 20.62 -31.47
C ASN A 921 -9.94 20.40 -31.62
N GLY A 922 -9.13 21.26 -31.01
CA GLY A 922 -7.68 21.25 -31.13
C GLY A 922 -7.09 22.12 -32.25
N ALA A 923 -7.91 22.57 -33.19
CA ALA A 923 -7.46 23.38 -34.33
C ALA A 923 -8.28 24.67 -34.52
N THR A 924 -9.60 24.58 -34.41
CA THR A 924 -10.52 25.70 -34.62
C THR A 924 -11.29 26.00 -33.35
N LYS A 925 -11.23 27.25 -32.89
CA LYS A 925 -12.08 27.80 -31.83
C LYS A 925 -13.37 28.37 -32.42
N ASP A 926 -14.42 28.40 -31.62
CA ASP A 926 -15.68 29.05 -31.99
C ASP A 926 -15.49 30.54 -32.34
N SER A 927 -16.34 31.07 -33.23
CA SER A 927 -16.31 32.46 -33.66
C SER A 927 -16.53 33.49 -32.55
N HIS A 928 -17.16 33.10 -31.43
CA HIS A 928 -17.40 33.99 -30.29
C HIS A 928 -16.17 34.20 -29.40
N TYR A 929 -15.10 33.42 -29.58
CA TYR A 929 -13.83 33.69 -28.93
C TYR A 929 -13.16 34.94 -29.52
N SER A 930 -12.53 35.74 -28.65
CA SER A 930 -11.75 36.91 -29.08
C SER A 930 -10.80 36.58 -30.24
N SER A 931 -10.74 37.46 -31.25
CA SER A 931 -9.85 37.27 -32.42
C SER A 931 -8.38 37.19 -32.00
N ASN A 932 -7.99 38.02 -31.03
CA ASN A 932 -6.69 38.00 -30.38
C ASN A 932 -6.80 37.32 -29.01
N PRO A 933 -5.77 36.56 -28.59
CA PRO A 933 -5.73 35.96 -27.26
C PRO A 933 -5.66 37.03 -26.17
N GLU A 934 -6.17 36.70 -24.98
CA GLU A 934 -6.02 37.52 -23.76
C GLU A 934 -4.57 37.56 -23.29
N VAL A 935 -3.85 36.44 -23.45
CA VAL A 935 -2.41 36.33 -23.23
C VAL A 935 -1.83 35.36 -24.25
N THR A 936 -0.76 35.76 -24.93
CA THR A 936 0.14 34.85 -25.65
C THR A 936 1.35 34.55 -24.79
N TYR A 937 1.71 33.28 -24.64
CA TYR A 937 2.95 32.83 -24.03
C TYR A 937 3.99 32.63 -25.13
N ASP A 938 4.76 33.68 -25.42
CA ASP A 938 5.58 33.76 -26.63
C ASP A 938 6.78 32.82 -26.55
N LEU A 939 7.53 32.90 -25.45
CA LEU A 939 8.81 32.21 -25.28
C LEU A 939 8.89 31.53 -23.91
N TYR A 940 9.65 30.45 -23.89
CA TYR A 940 9.93 29.65 -22.72
C TYR A 940 11.43 29.42 -22.61
N ASP A 941 11.90 29.22 -21.38
CA ASP A 941 13.20 28.59 -21.18
C ASP A 941 13.10 27.07 -21.31
N ASP A 942 14.24 26.43 -21.12
CA ASP A 942 14.41 25.00 -21.27
C ASP A 942 13.84 24.20 -20.08
N LYS A 943 13.48 24.84 -18.96
CA LYS A 943 12.74 24.23 -17.83
C LYS A 943 11.23 24.35 -17.99
N GLY A 944 10.76 25.11 -18.99
CA GLY A 944 9.34 25.36 -19.24
C GLY A 944 8.81 26.59 -18.51
N ASN A 945 9.69 27.46 -17.99
CA ASN A 945 9.26 28.74 -17.43
C ASN A 945 8.99 29.74 -18.56
N PRO A 946 7.90 30.53 -18.51
CA PRO A 946 7.65 31.57 -19.50
C PRO A 946 8.71 32.67 -19.39
N THR A 947 9.44 32.95 -20.47
CA THR A 947 10.44 34.04 -20.54
C THR A 947 9.90 35.28 -21.23
N GLN A 948 8.82 35.14 -22.01
CA GLN A 948 8.09 36.28 -22.56
C GLN A 948 6.61 35.94 -22.70
N ILE A 949 5.74 36.88 -22.31
CA ILE A 949 4.32 36.85 -22.62
C ILE A 949 3.88 38.17 -23.26
N THR A 950 2.81 38.14 -24.04
CA THR A 950 2.18 39.32 -24.61
C THR A 950 0.71 39.35 -24.21
N PRO A 951 0.33 40.15 -23.20
CA PRO A 951 -1.06 40.36 -22.83
C PRO A 951 -1.80 41.18 -23.90
N LYS A 952 -3.11 40.94 -24.06
CA LYS A 952 -3.93 41.62 -25.06
C LYS A 952 -3.89 43.14 -24.93
N GLY A 953 -3.58 43.81 -26.05
CA GLY A 953 -3.54 45.28 -26.12
C GLY A 953 -2.42 45.92 -25.28
N LYS A 954 -1.47 45.12 -24.77
CA LYS A 954 -0.31 45.59 -24.02
C LYS A 954 0.97 45.20 -24.76
N ALA A 955 2.06 45.89 -24.43
CA ALA A 955 3.38 45.50 -24.88
C ALA A 955 3.81 44.17 -24.23
N SER A 956 4.78 43.50 -24.83
CA SER A 956 5.36 42.26 -24.30
C SER A 956 6.00 42.49 -22.93
N VAL A 957 5.95 41.43 -22.12
CA VAL A 957 6.52 41.36 -20.78
C VAL A 957 7.55 40.25 -20.78
N CYS A 958 8.81 40.60 -20.54
CA CYS A 958 9.90 39.65 -20.39
C CYS A 958 10.06 39.25 -18.92
N TYR A 959 10.26 37.96 -18.69
CA TYR A 959 10.55 37.37 -17.38
C TYR A 959 11.96 36.81 -17.40
N ILE A 960 12.80 37.31 -16.49
CA ILE A 960 14.19 36.89 -16.34
C ILE A 960 14.28 35.94 -15.16
N TRP A 961 14.63 34.69 -15.44
CA TRP A 961 14.78 33.66 -14.42
C TRP A 961 16.26 33.52 -14.03
N GLY A 962 16.54 33.69 -12.73
CA GLY A 962 17.85 33.51 -12.12
C GLY A 962 17.89 32.26 -11.24
N TYR A 963 18.97 32.10 -10.46
CA TYR A 963 19.14 30.96 -9.54
C TYR A 963 19.00 29.60 -10.26
N ASP A 964 19.69 29.46 -11.40
CA ASP A 964 19.53 28.32 -12.31
C ASP A 964 18.07 28.14 -12.80
N LYS A 965 17.45 29.26 -13.19
CA LYS A 965 16.08 29.32 -13.71
C LYS A 965 15.00 28.83 -12.73
N LYS A 966 15.26 28.91 -11.43
CA LYS A 966 14.30 28.50 -10.38
C LYS A 966 13.41 29.64 -9.92
N TYR A 967 13.94 30.86 -9.91
CA TYR A 967 13.25 32.04 -9.38
C TYR A 967 13.30 33.21 -10.35
N LEU A 968 12.21 33.97 -10.40
CA LEU A 968 12.11 35.15 -11.26
C LEU A 968 12.91 36.30 -10.65
N ILE A 969 14.01 36.75 -11.28
CA ILE A 969 14.81 37.88 -10.75
C ILE A 969 14.42 39.23 -11.33
N ALA A 970 13.76 39.26 -12.49
CA ALA A 970 13.22 40.49 -13.06
C ALA A 970 11.99 40.25 -13.94
N LYS A 971 11.01 41.13 -13.83
CA LYS A 971 9.88 41.31 -14.76
C LYS A 971 10.08 42.64 -15.48
N ILE A 972 10.20 42.62 -16.80
CA ILE A 972 10.43 43.81 -17.63
C ILE A 972 9.21 43.99 -18.53
N GLU A 973 8.35 44.95 -18.19
CA GLU A 973 7.18 45.29 -19.00
C GLU A 973 7.55 46.35 -20.04
N ASN A 974 7.07 46.19 -21.27
CA ASN A 974 7.45 47.00 -22.43
C ASN A 974 8.83 46.64 -23.03
N ALA A 975 9.18 45.36 -23.06
CA ALA A 975 10.38 44.84 -23.72
C ALA A 975 10.08 43.50 -24.43
N SER A 976 10.87 43.16 -25.44
CA SER A 976 10.73 41.90 -26.18
C SER A 976 12.09 41.25 -26.51
N PHE A 977 12.20 39.94 -26.35
CA PHE A 977 13.33 39.14 -26.84
C PHE A 977 13.25 38.87 -28.34
N VAL A 978 12.12 39.14 -28.99
CA VAL A 978 11.90 38.88 -30.40
C VAL A 978 12.43 40.05 -31.23
N SER A 979 13.44 39.78 -32.06
CA SER A 979 13.99 40.78 -32.99
C SER A 979 12.91 41.32 -33.94
N GLY A 980 12.88 42.65 -34.10
CA GLY A 980 11.90 43.33 -34.96
C GLY A 980 10.55 43.65 -34.30
N GLN A 981 10.31 43.24 -33.05
CA GLN A 981 9.19 43.75 -32.24
C GLN A 981 9.53 45.10 -31.59
N SER A 982 8.51 45.89 -31.25
CA SER A 982 8.68 47.13 -30.50
C SER A 982 9.44 46.88 -29.19
N ASN A 983 10.43 47.73 -28.89
CA ASN A 983 11.28 47.63 -27.70
C ASN A 983 12.03 46.29 -27.61
N SER A 984 12.51 45.78 -28.76
CA SER A 984 13.38 44.60 -28.81
C SER A 984 14.67 44.82 -28.01
N ILE A 985 15.03 43.84 -27.19
CA ILE A 985 16.22 43.85 -26.34
C ILE A 985 17.48 43.95 -27.22
N SER A 986 18.25 45.02 -27.02
CA SER A 986 19.53 45.23 -27.68
C SER A 986 20.63 44.32 -27.11
N SER A 987 21.74 44.15 -27.83
CA SER A 987 22.88 43.36 -27.33
C SER A 987 23.44 43.90 -26.01
N ALA A 988 23.44 45.22 -25.80
CA ALA A 988 23.88 45.84 -24.55
C ALA A 988 22.93 45.50 -23.38
N GLN A 989 21.62 45.55 -23.62
CA GLN A 989 20.61 45.15 -22.64
C GLN A 989 20.68 43.65 -22.32
N GLN A 990 20.95 42.80 -23.32
CA GLN A 990 21.17 41.38 -23.12
C GLN A 990 22.40 41.11 -22.24
N THR A 991 23.48 41.89 -22.37
CA THR A 991 24.64 41.80 -21.48
C THR A 991 24.26 42.12 -20.02
N LEU A 992 23.40 43.11 -19.79
CA LEU A 992 22.91 43.43 -18.44
C LEU A 992 22.07 42.29 -17.86
N ILE A 993 21.19 41.68 -18.66
CA ILE A 993 20.42 40.48 -18.28
C ILE A 993 21.36 39.35 -17.89
N ASN A 994 22.35 39.05 -18.74
CA ASN A 994 23.31 37.97 -18.48
C ASN A 994 24.11 38.22 -17.20
N ASN A 995 24.55 39.46 -16.95
CA ASN A 995 25.26 39.82 -15.73
C ASN A 995 24.40 39.60 -14.47
N ALA A 996 23.11 39.97 -14.51
CA ALA A 996 22.19 39.74 -13.39
C ALA A 996 21.93 38.24 -13.17
N VAL A 997 21.72 37.47 -14.25
CA VAL A 997 21.55 36.00 -14.17
C VAL A 997 22.82 35.34 -13.59
N SER A 998 24.01 35.71 -14.08
CA SER A 998 25.27 35.19 -13.55
C SER A 998 25.50 35.56 -12.08
N ALA A 999 25.15 36.78 -11.67
CA ALA A 999 25.24 37.19 -10.26
C ALA A 999 24.29 36.38 -9.38
N SER A 1000 23.10 36.02 -9.87
CA SER A 1000 22.14 35.21 -9.12
C SER A 1000 22.58 33.75 -8.90
N LEU A 1001 23.46 33.21 -9.75
CA LEU A 1001 23.99 31.86 -9.58
C LEU A 1001 25.00 31.75 -8.44
N GLY A 1002 25.69 32.85 -8.12
CA GLY A 1002 26.67 32.92 -7.02
C GLY A 1002 26.11 33.47 -5.72
N GLU A 1003 24.80 33.69 -5.65
CA GLU A 1003 24.13 34.25 -4.48
C GLU A 1003 23.94 33.17 -3.41
N ILE A 1004 24.63 33.36 -2.28
CA ILE A 1004 24.62 32.45 -1.12
C ILE A 1004 24.60 33.19 0.23
N ASN A 1005 24.63 34.53 0.22
CA ASN A 1005 24.71 35.38 1.41
C ASN A 1005 24.48 36.85 1.07
N ALA A 1006 24.30 37.68 2.11
CA ALA A 1006 24.03 39.12 1.98
C ALA A 1006 25.06 39.91 1.14
N THR A 1007 26.33 39.48 1.08
CA THR A 1007 27.36 40.15 0.25
C THR A 1007 27.14 39.85 -1.22
N THR A 1008 26.89 38.59 -1.56
CA THR A 1008 26.58 38.17 -2.94
C THR A 1008 25.20 38.66 -3.38
N GLU A 1009 24.23 38.76 -2.46
CA GLU A 1009 22.93 39.38 -2.72
C GLU A 1009 23.11 40.87 -3.06
N SER A 1010 23.96 41.58 -2.32
CA SER A 1010 24.27 42.99 -2.63
C SER A 1010 24.87 43.15 -4.03
N ASN A 1011 25.69 42.20 -4.50
CA ASN A 1011 26.18 42.17 -5.87
C ASN A 1011 25.05 41.95 -6.89
N LEU A 1012 24.15 41.00 -6.63
CA LEU A 1012 22.97 40.76 -7.47
C LEU A 1012 22.09 42.01 -7.56
N ILE A 1013 21.81 42.67 -6.44
CA ILE A 1013 21.04 43.93 -6.39
C ILE A 1013 21.71 45.00 -7.24
N GLU A 1014 23.04 45.14 -7.18
CA GLU A 1014 23.79 46.08 -8.03
C GLU A 1014 23.58 45.77 -9.53
N LYS A 1015 23.66 44.49 -9.93
CA LYS A 1015 23.43 44.10 -11.34
C LYS A 1015 21.98 44.31 -11.77
N LEU A 1016 21.02 44.08 -10.88
CA LEU A 1016 19.60 44.35 -11.11
C LEU A 1016 19.32 45.86 -11.28
N ASN A 1017 20.04 46.71 -10.54
CA ASN A 1017 19.96 48.17 -10.71
C ASN A 1017 20.57 48.63 -12.04
N PHE A 1018 21.71 48.07 -12.47
CA PHE A 1018 22.25 48.34 -13.80
C PHE A 1018 21.32 47.85 -14.92
N LEU A 1019 20.71 46.68 -14.74
CA LEU A 1019 19.68 46.18 -15.64
C LEU A 1019 18.53 47.19 -15.74
N ARG A 1020 17.95 47.63 -14.63
CA ARG A 1020 16.89 48.64 -14.61
C ARG A 1020 17.28 49.93 -15.35
N ALA A 1021 18.46 50.47 -15.08
CA ALA A 1021 18.97 51.67 -15.75
C ALA A 1021 19.16 51.48 -17.28
N GLY A 1022 19.42 50.25 -17.73
CA GLY A 1022 19.50 49.90 -19.15
C GLY A 1022 18.16 49.81 -19.87
N PHE A 1023 17.03 49.90 -19.16
CA PHE A 1023 15.68 49.84 -19.71
C PHE A 1023 14.86 51.09 -19.33
N PRO A 1024 15.26 52.31 -19.77
CA PRO A 1024 14.63 53.56 -19.34
C PRO A 1024 13.16 53.71 -19.77
N ASP A 1025 12.75 53.02 -20.85
CA ASP A 1025 11.39 53.06 -21.39
C ASP A 1025 10.53 51.87 -20.92
N ALA A 1026 11.03 51.04 -20.00
CA ALA A 1026 10.35 49.85 -19.49
C ALA A 1026 10.00 49.98 -18.01
N MET A 1027 8.93 49.30 -17.57
CA MET A 1027 8.67 49.13 -16.14
C MET A 1027 9.36 47.85 -15.68
N VAL A 1028 10.41 48.01 -14.88
CA VAL A 1028 11.18 46.89 -14.35
C VAL A 1028 10.73 46.62 -12.91
N THR A 1029 10.41 45.38 -12.59
CA THR A 1029 10.28 44.91 -11.21
C THR A 1029 11.34 43.85 -10.98
N THR A 1030 12.14 43.98 -9.93
CA THR A 1030 13.24 43.06 -9.63
C THR A 1030 13.00 42.36 -8.31
N TYR A 1031 13.52 41.14 -8.20
CA TYR A 1031 13.30 40.27 -7.06
C TYR A 1031 14.63 39.63 -6.65
N THR A 1032 14.86 39.52 -5.35
CA THR A 1032 15.92 38.66 -4.80
C THR A 1032 15.30 37.61 -3.89
N TYR A 1033 16.01 36.49 -3.72
CA TYR A 1033 15.55 35.33 -2.98
C TYR A 1033 16.68 34.78 -2.13
N ASP A 1034 16.31 34.27 -0.95
CA ASP A 1034 17.08 33.25 -0.28
C ASP A 1034 16.59 31.89 -0.81
N SER A 1035 17.46 31.18 -1.52
CA SER A 1035 17.12 29.89 -2.13
C SER A 1035 16.52 28.91 -1.11
N LEU A 1036 15.41 28.26 -1.47
CA LEU A 1036 14.62 27.35 -0.62
C LEU A 1036 13.93 27.98 0.60
N ILE A 1037 14.08 29.29 0.83
CA ILE A 1037 13.40 30.03 1.90
C ILE A 1037 12.27 30.90 1.31
N GLY A 1038 12.61 31.82 0.40
CA GLY A 1038 11.63 32.71 -0.20
C GLY A 1038 12.23 34.02 -0.72
N ILE A 1039 11.35 34.93 -1.17
CA ILE A 1039 11.70 36.25 -1.69
C ILE A 1039 12.29 37.10 -0.57
N THR A 1040 13.49 37.66 -0.72
CA THR A 1040 14.11 38.58 0.26
C THR A 1040 13.85 40.05 -0.05
N SER A 1041 13.70 40.42 -1.33
CA SER A 1041 13.30 41.77 -1.71
C SER A 1041 12.49 41.81 -3.01
N ILE A 1042 11.62 42.81 -3.12
CA ILE A 1042 10.93 43.18 -4.36
C ILE A 1042 11.11 44.68 -4.56
N THR A 1043 11.72 45.09 -5.67
CA THR A 1043 11.84 46.50 -6.05
C THR A 1043 10.92 46.79 -7.22
N ASP A 1044 9.92 47.62 -6.99
CA ASP A 1044 8.91 47.99 -7.99
C ASP A 1044 9.47 48.95 -9.07
N PRO A 1045 8.68 49.29 -10.12
CA PRO A 1045 9.12 50.23 -11.16
C PRO A 1045 9.38 51.66 -10.67
N LYS A 1046 8.88 52.03 -9.48
CA LYS A 1046 9.11 53.33 -8.85
C LYS A 1046 10.33 53.33 -7.93
N GLU A 1047 11.12 52.25 -7.97
CA GLU A 1047 12.30 52.03 -7.12
C GLU A 1047 12.00 51.91 -5.63
N PHE A 1048 10.73 51.66 -5.27
CA PHE A 1048 10.37 51.32 -3.90
C PHE A 1048 10.67 49.84 -3.65
N THR A 1049 11.60 49.58 -2.72
CA THR A 1049 11.96 48.23 -2.33
C THR A 1049 11.17 47.79 -1.10
N THR A 1050 10.49 46.65 -1.21
CA THR A 1050 9.89 45.94 -0.08
C THR A 1050 10.80 44.80 0.31
N TYR A 1051 11.23 44.76 1.57
CA TYR A 1051 12.10 43.71 2.09
C TYR A 1051 11.30 42.69 2.88
N TYR A 1052 11.66 41.43 2.75
CA TYR A 1052 11.02 40.30 3.39
C TYR A 1052 12.07 39.61 4.23
N GLU A 1053 11.85 39.63 5.54
CA GLU A 1053 12.72 38.93 6.48
C GLU A 1053 12.01 37.68 6.97
N TYR A 1054 12.73 36.57 6.87
CA TYR A 1054 12.28 35.30 7.39
C TYR A 1054 12.83 35.08 8.79
N ASP A 1055 12.09 34.31 9.57
CA ASP A 1055 12.66 33.72 10.77
C ASP A 1055 13.63 32.60 10.38
N THR A 1056 14.28 32.04 11.37
CA THR A 1056 15.23 30.94 11.22
C THR A 1056 14.62 29.64 10.68
N TYR A 1057 13.30 29.60 10.44
CA TYR A 1057 12.56 28.48 9.86
C TYR A 1057 12.26 28.65 8.38
N GLY A 1058 12.59 29.80 7.80
CA GLY A 1058 12.17 30.19 6.46
C GLY A 1058 10.69 30.61 6.38
N ARG A 1059 10.07 30.98 7.51
CA ARG A 1059 8.71 31.57 7.51
C ARG A 1059 8.80 33.09 7.57
N LEU A 1060 7.87 33.77 6.92
CA LEU A 1060 7.90 35.23 6.79
C LEU A 1060 7.73 35.90 8.17
N LYS A 1061 8.81 36.39 8.76
CA LYS A 1061 8.81 37.05 10.07
C LYS A 1061 8.28 38.48 9.99
N GLN A 1062 8.75 39.25 9.01
CA GLN A 1062 8.31 40.63 8.83
C GLN A 1062 8.56 41.12 7.41
N VAL A 1063 7.76 42.10 7.00
CA VAL A 1063 7.87 42.82 5.75
C VAL A 1063 8.20 44.27 6.09
N LYS A 1064 9.17 44.86 5.39
CA LYS A 1064 9.64 46.21 5.60
C LYS A 1064 9.52 47.05 4.33
N ASP A 1065 9.32 48.35 4.50
CA ASP A 1065 9.33 49.31 3.40
C ASP A 1065 10.77 49.68 2.97
N ASN A 1066 10.84 50.63 2.03
CA ASN A 1066 12.10 51.12 1.46
C ASN A 1066 13.01 51.81 2.50
N ASP A 1067 12.44 52.37 3.57
CA ASP A 1067 13.17 52.98 4.69
C ASP A 1067 13.57 51.93 5.75
N LYS A 1068 13.32 50.64 5.49
CA LYS A 1068 13.46 49.51 6.44
C LYS A 1068 12.55 49.60 7.66
N LYS A 1069 11.45 50.36 7.58
CA LYS A 1069 10.40 50.38 8.62
C LYS A 1069 9.47 49.19 8.42
N ILE A 1070 9.00 48.62 9.52
CA ILE A 1070 8.14 47.42 9.48
C ILE A 1070 6.75 47.82 8.95
N LEU A 1071 6.36 47.24 7.83
CA LEU A 1071 5.00 47.33 7.26
C LEU A 1071 4.07 46.32 7.92
N SER A 1072 4.56 45.10 8.12
CA SER A 1072 3.83 44.02 8.79
C SER A 1072 4.81 43.09 9.49
N ALA A 1073 4.45 42.59 10.66
CA ALA A 1073 5.21 41.56 11.37
C ALA A 1073 4.29 40.41 11.72
N ASN A 1074 4.73 39.19 11.43
CA ASN A 1074 4.03 37.97 11.78
C ASN A 1074 4.60 37.42 13.08
N LYS A 1075 3.71 37.16 14.03
CA LYS A 1075 4.00 36.28 15.16
C LYS A 1075 3.24 34.99 14.92
N TYR A 1076 3.97 33.95 14.61
CA TYR A 1076 3.40 32.62 14.43
C TYR A 1076 3.00 32.07 15.79
N HIS A 1077 1.70 32.14 16.08
CA HIS A 1077 1.08 31.42 17.17
C HIS A 1077 0.51 30.13 16.58
N PHE A 1078 0.97 28.99 17.06
CA PHE A 1078 0.36 27.72 16.70
C PHE A 1078 -0.98 27.64 17.44
N THR A 1079 -2.06 27.71 16.67
CA THR A 1079 -3.43 27.40 17.10
C THR A 1079 -3.88 26.17 16.36
N ASN A 1080 -4.37 25.18 17.12
CA ASN A 1080 -4.80 23.86 16.66
C ASN A 1080 -6.16 23.85 15.96
#